data_AF-W0TA47-F1
#
_entry.id   AF-W0TA47-F1
#
_cell.length_a   1.000
_cell.length_b   1.000
_cell.length_c   1.000
_cell.angle_alpha   90.00
_cell.angle_beta   90.00
_cell.angle_gamma   90.00
#
_symmetry.space_group_name_H-M   'P 1'
#
loop_
_entity.id
_entity.type
_entity.pdbx_description
1 polymer ?
#
loop_
_entity_poly.entity_id
_entity_poly.type
_entity_poly.pdbx_seq_one_letter_code
_entity_poly.pdbx_strand_id
1 'polypeptide(L)'
;MSAAQAALIPDAGANSVVNSAECSSSGNGHVNGLSNDSTSGKSASTEPVDISSLEQRTLNPDWFLYTELARSNLGERASAVLSVLINKGRLSTREIQSYVPDLSLSSIRTVLVSLIQLRCVQYLEETSLSGRKTIYYYFNEDGLILMLYSGDISYRVTKYFNEHTEQHLISIAQEIIHNVLALGSLQVKDYLQSLSSGETAEEDLFNVHQTFVRLAELQFLIPLQGIHYTPIEDLWNLLYLREYKKLPKNTTQSDLKKRNEAKAKAKAEFNRVITMPTNGESTKNLFVTDSKTGFKKINESISLTFNLDRYMKARRSTQLIHFAKNRIGTTTSKIYAAALSLTEQLSNDLSHPLAKTGLFQDLDERTALYEDLKIDEENVKGVTFTATDLSRRLPKDLDLRGTLTYANQSTKRKQNRHQSNQMEKRIKTEDGFVVPPLPTVPEESEEDDLEDANLDMNSEDNDPHSVNLIDGHLRLLLSSGIPFIKESKPGQFFVPYSELIPTLKMHVYDSLIASTLGASSHRVLRCIRDNGLCTEKTITTTSLMREKDVRTVIGTLIRYNAIEIQELPRTADRAASRAVFLFRIKERHAFNTMKQNLTWNLARLIAKLEALKEENATLLKKANRDDVKGRELELLLASEINQLKLVNDREMNGLVRRHRLLSLWEVFKLF
;
A
#
# COMPACT_ATOMS: atom_id res chain seq x y z
N MET A 1 24.16 44.27 -22.67
CA MET A 1 23.84 45.03 -23.90
C MET A 1 22.37 44.82 -24.23
N SER A 2 21.63 45.94 -24.37
CA SER A 2 20.25 46.18 -24.88
C SER A 2 19.13 45.27 -24.33
N ALA A 3 18.06 45.72 -23.66
CA ALA A 3 17.38 47.03 -23.55
C ALA A 3 17.13 47.74 -24.89
N ALA A 4 16.13 47.28 -25.64
CA ALA A 4 15.33 48.08 -26.58
C ALA A 4 14.27 47.19 -27.27
N GLN A 5 13.04 47.16 -26.74
CA GLN A 5 11.84 47.25 -27.57
C GLN A 5 10.62 47.54 -26.71
N ALA A 6 10.37 48.84 -26.56
CA ALA A 6 9.12 49.41 -26.12
C ALA A 6 8.30 49.83 -27.36
N ALA A 7 6.99 49.82 -27.16
CA ALA A 7 5.99 50.71 -27.76
C ALA A 7 5.59 50.50 -29.23
N LEU A 8 4.35 50.01 -29.39
CA LEU A 8 3.39 50.48 -30.39
C LEU A 8 2.05 50.75 -29.66
N ILE A 9 1.69 52.03 -29.58
CA ILE A 9 0.38 52.63 -29.19
C ILE A 9 -0.28 53.08 -30.53
N PRO A 10 -1.61 53.30 -30.70
CA PRO A 10 -2.44 54.34 -30.04
C PRO A 10 -3.82 53.83 -29.56
N ASP A 11 -4.39 54.24 -28.42
CA ASP A 11 -4.98 55.53 -28.04
C ASP A 11 -6.45 55.76 -28.48
N ALA A 12 -7.29 56.08 -27.48
CA ALA A 12 -8.46 56.99 -27.49
C ALA A 12 -9.80 56.42 -26.96
N GLY A 13 -10.35 57.09 -25.93
CA GLY A 13 -11.81 57.34 -25.87
C GLY A 13 -12.56 57.14 -24.55
N ALA A 14 -12.40 58.08 -23.60
CA ALA A 14 -13.46 58.82 -22.88
C ALA A 14 -14.47 58.15 -21.90
N ASN A 15 -14.56 58.79 -20.71
CA ASN A 15 -15.75 59.05 -19.84
C ASN A 15 -16.37 57.85 -19.09
N SER A 16 -16.84 57.90 -17.83
CA SER A 16 -17.08 58.96 -16.84
C SER A 16 -17.40 58.32 -15.47
N VAL A 17 -16.78 58.84 -14.40
CA VAL A 17 -17.37 59.32 -13.12
C VAL A 17 -18.64 58.64 -12.53
N VAL A 18 -18.44 57.99 -11.37
CA VAL A 18 -19.16 58.10 -10.06
C VAL A 18 -20.65 57.71 -9.96
N ASN A 19 -20.97 56.69 -9.15
CA ASN A 19 -21.64 56.90 -7.84
C ASN A 19 -21.85 55.63 -7.01
N SER A 20 -21.48 55.75 -5.74
CA SER A 20 -21.85 54.96 -4.56
C SER A 20 -23.26 55.30 -4.06
N ALA A 21 -23.99 54.32 -3.54
CA ALA A 21 -25.03 54.57 -2.53
C ALA A 21 -25.36 53.28 -1.74
N GLU A 22 -25.14 53.37 -0.43
CA GLU A 22 -25.76 52.56 0.61
C GLU A 22 -27.29 52.81 0.63
N CYS A 23 -28.07 51.82 1.06
CA CYS A 23 -29.36 52.11 1.68
C CYS A 23 -29.77 50.98 2.65
N SER A 24 -29.93 51.38 3.90
CA SER A 24 -30.56 50.64 4.99
C SER A 24 -32.08 50.81 4.93
N SER A 25 -32.85 49.81 5.35
CA SER A 25 -34.13 50.01 6.05
C SER A 25 -34.63 48.73 6.71
N SER A 26 -35.14 48.94 7.92
CA SER A 26 -35.76 48.02 8.87
C SER A 26 -37.28 47.95 8.70
N GLY A 27 -37.93 46.85 9.08
CA GLY A 27 -39.39 46.84 9.33
C GLY A 27 -40.11 45.48 9.38
N ASN A 28 -40.35 45.00 10.61
CA ASN A 28 -41.39 44.10 11.16
C ASN A 28 -42.48 43.41 10.29
N GLY A 29 -42.84 42.18 10.71
CA GLY A 29 -44.22 41.65 10.59
C GLY A 29 -44.39 40.13 10.73
N HIS A 30 -45.00 39.67 11.83
CA HIS A 30 -45.46 38.31 12.14
C HIS A 30 -46.39 37.68 11.08
N VAL A 31 -46.51 36.34 11.00
CA VAL A 31 -47.67 35.51 11.47
C VAL A 31 -47.39 34.00 11.26
N ASN A 32 -47.82 33.21 12.25
CA ASN A 32 -47.78 31.75 12.41
C ASN A 32 -48.50 30.93 11.32
N GLY A 33 -48.05 29.68 11.14
CA GLY A 33 -48.79 28.62 10.46
C GLY A 33 -48.27 27.23 10.82
N LEU A 34 -48.80 26.66 11.91
CA LEU A 34 -48.63 25.27 12.32
C LEU A 34 -49.35 24.33 11.34
N SER A 35 -48.68 23.28 10.87
CA SER A 35 -49.32 22.01 10.53
C SER A 35 -48.36 20.86 10.81
N ASN A 36 -48.74 20.06 11.80
CA ASN A 36 -48.17 18.76 12.10
C ASN A 36 -48.47 17.81 10.95
N ASP A 37 -47.45 17.13 10.43
CA ASP A 37 -47.65 15.77 9.95
C ASP A 37 -46.44 14.90 10.28
N SER A 38 -46.72 13.86 11.05
CA SER A 38 -45.79 12.90 11.58
C SER A 38 -45.51 11.81 10.56
N THR A 39 -44.27 11.67 10.11
CA THR A 39 -43.81 10.40 9.53
C THR A 39 -42.35 10.16 9.87
N SER A 40 -42.14 9.11 10.67
CA SER A 40 -40.86 8.63 11.16
C SER A 40 -39.96 8.16 10.01
N GLY A 41 -38.96 8.96 9.66
CA GLY A 41 -37.79 8.53 8.90
C GLY A 41 -36.55 8.90 9.70
N LYS A 42 -35.77 7.91 10.14
CA LYS A 42 -34.44 8.11 10.74
C LYS A 42 -33.54 8.78 9.68
N SER A 43 -33.50 10.10 9.67
CA SER A 43 -32.48 10.86 8.95
C SER A 43 -31.15 10.67 9.70
N ALA A 44 -30.10 10.33 8.94
CA ALA A 44 -28.74 10.33 9.43
C ALA A 44 -28.47 11.70 10.07
N SER A 45 -28.17 11.70 11.37
CA SER A 45 -27.78 12.90 12.09
C SER A 45 -26.46 13.41 11.51
N THR A 46 -26.55 14.41 10.63
CA THR A 46 -25.40 15.21 10.22
C THR A 46 -24.92 15.95 11.47
N GLU A 47 -23.83 15.48 12.09
CA GLU A 47 -23.18 16.22 13.17
C GLU A 47 -22.90 17.66 12.68
N PRO A 48 -23.11 18.69 13.51
CA PRO A 48 -22.83 20.06 13.13
C PRO A 48 -21.35 20.16 12.74
N VAL A 49 -21.10 20.64 11.52
CA VAL A 49 -19.76 20.85 11.00
C VAL A 49 -19.13 22.00 11.78
N ASP A 50 -18.23 21.67 12.71
CA ASP A 50 -17.47 22.63 13.49
C ASP A 50 -16.72 23.61 12.55
N ILE A 51 -16.69 24.90 12.85
CA ILE A 51 -16.15 25.96 11.97
C ILE A 51 -14.66 25.72 11.67
N SER A 52 -13.92 25.21 12.65
CA SER A 52 -12.52 24.77 12.50
C SER A 52 -12.35 23.67 11.43
N SER A 53 -13.37 22.82 11.25
CA SER A 53 -13.33 21.76 10.24
C SER A 53 -13.56 22.24 8.81
N LEU A 54 -14.04 23.48 8.60
CA LEU A 54 -14.20 24.07 7.28
C LEU A 54 -12.88 24.65 6.76
N GLU A 55 -12.12 25.33 7.63
CA GLU A 55 -10.76 25.81 7.34
C GLU A 55 -9.83 24.66 6.94
N GLN A 56 -9.95 23.53 7.63
CA GLN A 56 -9.18 22.32 7.31
C GLN A 56 -9.48 21.75 5.92
N ARG A 57 -10.67 22.00 5.33
CA ARG A 57 -11.06 21.43 4.02
C ARG A 57 -10.34 22.06 2.84
N THR A 58 -9.79 23.26 2.99
CA THR A 58 -9.09 23.97 1.90
C THR A 58 -7.59 23.61 1.85
N LEU A 59 -7.08 22.95 2.89
CA LEU A 59 -5.68 22.55 2.99
C LEU A 59 -5.33 21.46 1.99
N ASN A 60 -4.09 21.48 1.51
CA ASN A 60 -3.54 20.35 0.75
C ASN A 60 -3.47 19.13 1.68
N PRO A 61 -4.10 17.99 1.32
CA PRO A 61 -4.14 16.80 2.17
C PRO A 61 -2.77 16.26 2.60
N ASP A 62 -1.79 16.22 1.68
CA ASP A 62 -0.46 15.67 1.97
C ASP A 62 0.31 16.60 2.90
N TRP A 63 0.23 17.92 2.67
CA TRP A 63 0.79 18.92 3.57
C TRP A 63 0.19 18.79 4.97
N PHE A 64 -1.14 18.78 5.05
CA PHE A 64 -1.88 18.69 6.32
C PHE A 64 -1.52 17.42 7.10
N LEU A 65 -1.42 16.27 6.44
CA LEU A 65 -1.01 15.02 7.08
C LEU A 65 0.39 15.11 7.68
N TYR A 66 1.35 15.55 6.88
CA TYR A 66 2.76 15.54 7.26
C TYR A 66 3.09 16.61 8.30
N THR A 67 2.44 17.78 8.26
CA THR A 67 2.62 18.82 9.28
C THR A 67 2.02 18.41 10.62
N GLU A 68 0.83 17.80 10.62
CA GLU A 68 0.19 17.32 11.85
C GLU A 68 0.94 16.14 12.47
N LEU A 69 1.47 15.22 11.64
CA LEU A 69 2.29 14.13 12.14
C LEU A 69 3.60 14.65 12.75
N ALA A 70 4.28 15.57 12.07
CA ALA A 70 5.47 16.22 12.62
C ALA A 70 5.16 17.00 13.91
N ARG A 71 4.00 17.66 13.99
CA ARG A 71 3.58 18.40 15.19
C ARG A 71 3.38 17.45 16.38
N SER A 72 2.62 16.37 16.18
CA SER A 72 2.29 15.40 17.22
C SER A 72 3.52 14.62 17.71
N ASN A 73 4.47 14.28 16.81
CA ASN A 73 5.64 13.48 17.16
C ASN A 73 6.90 14.28 17.54
N LEU A 74 7.14 15.43 16.88
CA LEU A 74 8.41 16.18 16.99
C LEU A 74 8.23 17.61 17.54
N GLY A 75 6.99 18.08 17.66
CA GLY A 75 6.64 19.40 18.15
C GLY A 75 6.53 20.49 17.08
N GLU A 76 6.12 21.68 17.52
CA GLU A 76 5.69 22.77 16.63
C GLU A 76 6.82 23.35 15.78
N ARG A 77 8.04 23.45 16.33
CA ARG A 77 9.20 23.99 15.60
C ARG A 77 9.59 23.12 14.41
N ALA A 78 9.54 21.79 14.59
CA ALA A 78 9.81 20.83 13.53
C ALA A 78 8.72 20.87 12.45
N SER A 79 7.46 20.96 12.87
CA SER A 79 6.32 21.11 11.97
C SER A 79 6.43 22.39 11.12
N ALA A 80 6.79 23.53 11.72
CA ALA A 80 6.98 24.79 11.00
C ALA A 80 8.05 24.69 9.90
N VAL A 81 9.24 24.13 10.22
CA VAL A 81 10.31 23.94 9.23
C VAL A 81 9.90 22.98 8.11
N LEU A 82 9.27 21.85 8.46
CA LEU A 82 8.78 20.89 7.47
C LEU A 82 7.66 21.47 6.59
N SER A 83 6.76 22.27 7.16
CA SER A 83 5.65 22.89 6.42
C SER A 83 6.14 23.76 5.26
N VAL A 84 7.26 24.46 5.46
CA VAL A 84 7.90 25.30 4.44
C VAL A 84 8.60 24.44 3.39
N LEU A 85 9.33 23.40 3.80
CA LEU A 85 9.99 22.47 2.88
C LEU A 85 8.98 21.71 1.99
N ILE A 86 7.82 21.33 2.52
CA ILE A 86 6.77 20.65 1.74
C ILE A 86 6.17 21.60 0.68
N ASN A 87 5.90 22.86 1.05
CA ASN A 87 5.24 23.81 0.15
C ASN A 87 6.17 24.46 -0.88
N LYS A 88 7.44 24.68 -0.52
CA LYS A 88 8.42 25.38 -1.36
C LYS A 88 9.46 24.45 -1.98
N GLY A 89 9.56 23.21 -1.50
CA GLY A 89 10.53 22.22 -1.97
C GLY A 89 11.93 22.51 -1.47
N ARG A 90 12.87 22.61 -2.41
CA ARG A 90 14.31 22.76 -2.16
C ARG A 90 14.63 24.13 -1.56
N LEU A 91 15.22 24.17 -0.36
CA LEU A 91 15.61 25.42 0.31
C LEU A 91 16.95 25.31 1.07
N SER A 92 17.65 26.42 1.19
CA SER A 92 18.81 26.61 2.07
C SER A 92 18.39 27.10 3.46
N THR A 93 19.28 26.98 4.46
CA THR A 93 18.99 27.43 5.84
C THR A 93 18.59 28.91 5.92
N ARG A 94 19.16 29.77 5.06
CA ARG A 94 18.82 31.21 5.05
C ARG A 94 17.44 31.47 4.44
N GLU A 95 17.08 30.72 3.40
CA GLU A 95 15.76 30.83 2.76
C GLU A 95 14.67 30.30 3.70
N ILE A 96 14.92 29.21 4.42
CA ILE A 96 13.99 28.70 5.45
C ILE A 96 13.72 29.79 6.50
N GLN A 97 14.75 30.49 6.98
CA GLN A 97 14.58 31.58 7.94
C GLN A 97 13.74 32.74 7.39
N SER A 98 13.87 33.04 6.09
CA SER A 98 13.08 34.12 5.48
C SER A 98 11.56 33.83 5.48
N TYR A 99 11.19 32.54 5.47
CA TYR A 99 9.80 32.11 5.54
C TYR A 99 9.31 31.84 6.97
N VAL A 100 10.21 31.58 7.91
CA VAL A 100 9.90 31.37 9.34
C VAL A 100 10.75 32.34 10.18
N PRO A 101 10.36 33.62 10.24
CA PRO A 101 11.16 34.64 10.93
C PRO A 101 11.23 34.41 12.46
N ASP A 102 10.26 33.68 13.02
CA ASP A 102 10.18 33.38 14.45
C ASP A 102 11.31 32.47 14.94
N LEU A 103 11.98 31.74 14.04
CA LEU A 103 13.07 30.83 14.37
C LEU A 103 14.44 31.43 14.01
N SER A 104 15.36 31.39 14.97
CA SER A 104 16.75 31.79 14.72
C SER A 104 17.47 30.76 13.84
N LEU A 105 18.50 31.19 13.10
CA LEU A 105 19.34 30.28 12.29
C LEU A 105 19.93 29.11 13.09
N SER A 106 20.27 29.33 14.36
CA SER A 106 20.78 28.27 15.23
C SER A 106 19.70 27.23 15.52
N SER A 107 18.49 27.71 15.88
CA SER A 107 17.33 26.84 16.12
C SER A 107 16.96 26.02 14.89
N ILE A 108 16.95 26.66 13.70
CA ILE A 108 16.66 25.97 12.43
C ILE A 108 17.70 24.87 12.17
N ARG A 109 19.00 25.12 12.42
CA ARG A 109 20.04 24.08 12.27
C ARG A 109 19.83 22.91 13.23
N THR A 110 19.51 23.19 14.50
CA THR A 110 19.21 22.13 15.47
C THR A 110 18.03 21.28 15.02
N VAL A 111 16.94 21.92 14.56
CA VAL A 111 15.76 21.22 14.04
C VAL A 111 16.11 20.39 12.80
N LEU A 112 16.87 20.94 11.86
CA LEU A 112 17.29 20.23 10.64
C LEU A 112 18.13 19.00 10.96
N VAL A 113 19.06 19.08 11.92
CA VAL A 113 19.86 17.92 12.35
C VAL A 113 18.96 16.81 12.89
N SER A 114 17.99 17.13 13.76
CA SER A 114 17.03 16.16 14.28
C SER A 114 16.15 15.56 13.17
N LEU A 115 15.71 16.37 12.21
CA LEU A 115 14.88 15.91 11.09
C LEU A 115 15.65 15.00 10.11
N ILE A 116 16.93 15.28 9.88
CA ILE A 116 17.81 14.41 9.07
C ILE A 116 18.03 13.08 9.79
N GLN A 117 18.29 13.13 11.10
CA GLN A 117 18.46 11.93 11.92
C GLN A 117 17.23 10.99 11.83
N LEU A 118 16.02 11.55 11.84
CA LEU A 118 14.76 10.82 11.71
C LEU A 118 14.31 10.57 10.26
N ARG A 119 15.17 10.86 9.27
CA ARG A 119 14.92 10.65 7.83
C ARG A 119 13.70 11.41 7.26
N CYS A 120 13.31 12.50 7.90
CA CYS A 120 12.25 13.40 7.41
C CYS A 120 12.79 14.44 6.41
N VAL A 121 14.11 14.66 6.40
CA VAL A 121 14.77 15.63 5.52
C VAL A 121 15.98 14.99 4.84
N GLN A 122 16.10 15.25 3.54
CA GLN A 122 17.26 14.92 2.71
C GLN A 122 18.06 16.19 2.44
N TYR A 123 19.34 16.05 2.13
CA TYR A 123 20.20 17.19 1.83
C TYR A 123 21.17 16.90 0.68
N LEU A 124 21.55 17.97 -0.02
CA LEU A 124 22.55 17.92 -1.08
C LEU A 124 23.48 19.13 -0.95
N GLU A 125 24.78 18.86 -0.99
CA GLU A 125 25.79 19.92 -1.10
C GLU A 125 26.05 20.22 -2.58
N GLU A 126 25.73 21.44 -2.99
CA GLU A 126 26.06 21.92 -4.33
C GLU A 126 27.14 22.98 -4.27
N THR A 127 28.08 22.89 -5.21
CA THR A 127 29.10 23.91 -5.44
C THR A 127 28.69 24.75 -6.64
N SER A 128 28.39 26.03 -6.40
CA SER A 128 28.09 26.98 -7.48
C SER A 128 29.29 27.14 -8.42
N LEU A 129 29.07 27.67 -9.63
CA LEU A 129 30.14 28.06 -10.57
C LEU A 129 31.18 28.99 -9.92
N SER A 130 30.75 29.80 -8.95
CA SER A 130 31.62 30.69 -8.16
C SER A 130 32.49 29.95 -7.12
N GLY A 131 32.38 28.61 -7.00
CA GLY A 131 33.09 27.80 -6.00
C GLY A 131 32.46 27.83 -4.60
N ARG A 132 31.38 28.59 -4.39
CA ARG A 132 30.67 28.63 -3.11
C ARG A 132 29.84 27.36 -2.91
N LYS A 133 30.07 26.69 -1.79
CA LYS A 133 29.30 25.52 -1.34
C LYS A 133 28.04 25.97 -0.59
N THR A 134 26.91 25.44 -0.99
CA THR A 134 25.60 25.68 -0.37
C THR A 134 24.87 24.36 -0.20
N ILE A 135 24.39 24.11 1.01
CA ILE A 135 23.59 22.92 1.32
C ILE A 135 22.12 23.26 1.11
N TYR A 136 21.46 22.45 0.31
CA TYR A 136 20.03 22.51 0.09
C TYR A 136 19.34 21.32 0.76
N TYR A 137 18.21 21.60 1.40
CA TYR A 137 17.39 20.64 2.13
C TYR A 137 16.11 20.36 1.35
N TYR A 138 15.67 19.10 1.42
CA TYR A 138 14.52 18.56 0.72
C TYR A 138 13.64 17.79 1.71
N PHE A 139 12.33 17.84 1.50
CA PHE A 139 11.40 17.01 2.25
C PHE A 139 11.51 15.54 1.83
N ASN A 140 11.54 14.62 2.79
CA ASN A 140 11.41 13.19 2.54
C ASN A 140 10.22 12.62 3.32
N GLU A 141 9.35 11.86 2.63
CA GLU A 141 8.17 11.26 3.24
C GLU A 141 8.49 10.01 4.09
N ASP A 142 9.61 9.32 3.84
CA ASP A 142 9.93 8.04 4.48
C ASP A 142 9.92 8.12 6.02
N GLY A 143 10.58 9.13 6.60
CA GLY A 143 10.67 9.29 8.05
C GLY A 143 9.31 9.48 8.72
N LEU A 144 8.44 10.27 8.10
CA LEU A 144 7.07 10.47 8.57
C LEU A 144 6.22 9.21 8.38
N ILE A 145 6.39 8.49 7.27
CA ILE A 145 5.73 7.20 7.07
C ILE A 145 6.16 6.20 8.16
N LEU A 146 7.45 6.15 8.54
CA LEU A 146 7.91 5.31 9.65
C LEU A 146 7.21 5.65 10.97
N MET A 147 7.02 6.95 11.28
CA MET A 147 6.28 7.38 12.46
C MET A 147 4.81 6.95 12.40
N LEU A 148 4.18 7.09 11.23
CA LEU A 148 2.79 6.71 10.99
C LEU A 148 2.53 5.21 11.19
N TYR A 149 3.49 4.37 10.79
CA TYR A 149 3.41 2.91 10.91
C TYR A 149 4.11 2.34 12.14
N SER A 150 4.74 3.16 12.98
CA SER A 150 5.56 2.73 14.13
C SER A 150 4.95 1.58 14.95
N GLY A 151 3.67 1.70 15.33
CA GLY A 151 2.97 0.65 16.08
C GLY A 151 2.74 -0.65 15.30
N ASP A 152 2.41 -0.58 14.00
CA ASP A 152 2.23 -1.79 13.17
C ASP A 152 3.58 -2.43 12.82
N ILE A 153 4.65 -1.64 12.66
CA ILE A 153 6.01 -2.14 12.46
C ILE A 153 6.42 -3.04 13.63
N SER A 154 6.28 -2.56 14.88
CA SER A 154 6.62 -3.34 16.06
C SER A 154 5.81 -4.63 16.16
N TYR A 155 4.50 -4.58 15.86
CA TYR A 155 3.63 -5.77 15.86
C TYR A 155 3.94 -6.72 14.69
N ARG A 156 4.34 -6.19 13.53
CA ARG A 156 4.60 -7.00 12.34
C ARG A 156 5.86 -7.83 12.51
N VAL A 157 6.91 -7.24 13.08
CA VAL A 157 8.19 -7.94 13.21
C VAL A 157 8.08 -9.12 14.18
N THR A 158 7.23 -9.05 15.21
CA THR A 158 7.02 -10.20 16.11
C THR A 158 6.49 -11.44 15.38
N LYS A 159 5.75 -11.28 14.28
CA LYS A 159 5.20 -12.41 13.50
C LYS A 159 6.24 -13.24 12.77
N TYR A 160 7.46 -12.74 12.63
CA TYR A 160 8.57 -13.48 12.00
C TYR A 160 9.35 -14.33 13.01
N PHE A 161 9.03 -14.22 14.30
CA PHE A 161 9.55 -15.06 15.38
C PHE A 161 8.48 -16.05 15.82
N ASN A 162 8.91 -17.19 16.36
CA ASN A 162 7.98 -18.21 16.79
C ASN A 162 7.41 -17.89 18.19
N GLU A 163 6.13 -17.50 18.27
CA GLU A 163 5.47 -17.04 19.49
C GLU A 163 5.62 -18.01 20.68
N HIS A 164 5.66 -19.32 20.42
CA HIS A 164 5.70 -20.34 21.47
C HIS A 164 7.11 -20.67 21.99
N THR A 165 8.15 -20.43 21.19
CA THR A 165 9.52 -20.86 21.51
C THR A 165 10.46 -19.68 21.78
N GLU A 166 10.18 -18.52 21.17
CA GLU A 166 11.10 -17.39 21.08
C GLU A 166 10.53 -16.13 21.76
N GLN A 167 9.70 -16.27 22.80
CA GLN A 167 9.04 -15.14 23.45
C GLN A 167 10.02 -14.08 23.99
N HIS A 168 11.18 -14.51 24.51
CA HIS A 168 12.24 -13.60 24.97
C HIS A 168 12.86 -12.80 23.81
N LEU A 169 13.14 -13.44 22.67
CA LEU A 169 13.65 -12.77 21.46
C LEU A 169 12.63 -11.78 20.88
N ILE A 170 11.34 -12.08 20.99
CA ILE A 170 10.27 -11.16 20.56
C ILE A 170 10.32 -9.84 21.34
N SER A 171 10.45 -9.92 22.67
CA SER A 171 10.55 -8.72 23.52
C SER A 171 11.78 -7.89 23.17
N ILE A 172 12.93 -8.54 23.01
CA ILE A 172 14.19 -7.89 22.63
C ILE A 172 14.07 -7.27 21.23
N ALA A 173 13.48 -7.97 20.26
CA ALA A 173 13.29 -7.46 18.91
C ALA A 173 12.41 -6.20 18.88
N GLN A 174 11.32 -6.19 19.67
CA GLN A 174 10.44 -5.02 19.80
C GLN A 174 11.18 -3.82 20.38
N GLU A 175 12.00 -4.03 21.40
CA GLU A 175 12.81 -2.98 22.02
C GLU A 175 13.84 -2.41 21.06
N ILE A 176 14.60 -3.29 20.36
CA ILE A 176 15.57 -2.89 19.34
C ILE A 176 14.90 -2.03 18.26
N ILE A 177 13.76 -2.48 17.74
CA ILE A 177 13.04 -1.75 16.68
C ILE A 177 12.49 -0.43 17.20
N HIS A 178 11.94 -0.41 18.41
CA HIS A 178 11.45 0.82 19.03
C HIS A 178 12.58 1.86 19.12
N ASN A 179 13.76 1.45 19.60
CA ASN A 179 14.91 2.34 19.73
C ASN A 179 15.46 2.79 18.37
N VAL A 180 15.50 1.89 17.37
CA VAL A 180 15.90 2.25 16.00
C VAL A 180 14.91 3.24 15.37
N LEU A 181 13.60 3.09 15.59
CA LEU A 181 12.58 4.02 15.08
C LEU A 181 12.59 5.36 15.82
N ALA A 182 12.82 5.36 17.13
CA ALA A 182 12.88 6.57 17.95
C ALA A 182 14.14 7.42 17.68
N LEU A 183 15.29 6.76 17.47
CA LEU A 183 16.57 7.42 17.19
C LEU A 183 16.83 7.60 15.69
N GLY A 184 16.08 6.91 14.81
CA GLY A 184 16.23 6.90 13.36
C GLY A 184 17.38 6.03 12.83
N SER A 185 18.55 6.15 13.46
CA SER A 185 19.69 5.27 13.24
C SER A 185 20.47 5.05 14.52
N LEU A 186 21.04 3.84 14.67
CA LEU A 186 21.72 3.43 15.89
C LEU A 186 22.93 2.55 15.55
N GLN A 187 24.04 2.77 16.25
CA GLN A 187 25.19 1.87 16.20
C GLN A 187 25.03 0.76 17.22
N VAL A 188 25.36 -0.47 16.82
CA VAL A 188 25.21 -1.64 17.69
C VAL A 188 26.07 -1.48 18.96
N LYS A 189 27.29 -0.91 18.85
CA LYS A 189 28.14 -0.64 20.02
C LYS A 189 27.45 0.22 21.09
N ASP A 190 26.73 1.27 20.67
CA ASP A 190 26.13 2.25 21.58
C ASP A 190 24.94 1.62 22.32
N TYR A 191 24.20 0.76 21.62
CA TYR A 191 23.12 -0.04 22.22
C TYR A 191 23.65 -1.03 23.26
N LEU A 192 24.71 -1.77 22.93
CA LEU A 192 25.30 -2.75 23.85
C LEU A 192 25.91 -2.08 25.09
N GLN A 193 26.51 -0.88 24.93
CA GLN A 193 26.98 -0.08 26.07
C GLN A 193 25.84 0.35 26.99
N SER A 194 24.67 0.69 26.43
CA SER A 194 23.48 1.02 27.22
C SER A 194 22.93 -0.17 28.02
N LEU A 195 23.15 -1.40 27.57
CA LEU A 195 22.78 -2.62 28.30
C LEU A 195 23.83 -3.03 29.35
N SER A 196 25.11 -2.76 29.08
CA SER A 196 26.23 -3.15 29.95
C SER A 196 26.31 -2.37 31.27
N SER A 197 25.54 -1.29 31.42
CA SER A 197 25.45 -0.51 32.65
C SER A 197 24.51 -1.13 33.70
N GLY A 198 23.68 -2.10 33.31
CA GLY A 198 23.00 -3.01 34.23
C GLY A 198 23.84 -4.26 34.47
N GLU A 199 23.72 -4.90 35.64
CA GLU A 199 24.27 -6.23 35.94
C GLU A 199 23.59 -7.30 35.07
N THR A 200 23.79 -7.25 33.76
CA THR A 200 23.09 -8.08 32.79
C THR A 200 23.96 -9.28 32.42
N ALA A 201 23.41 -10.48 32.53
CA ALA A 201 24.11 -11.73 32.29
C ALA A 201 24.62 -11.83 30.84
N GLU A 202 25.77 -12.48 30.63
CA GLU A 202 26.36 -12.69 29.29
C GLU A 202 25.38 -13.35 28.30
N GLU A 203 24.38 -14.08 28.80
CA GLU A 203 23.29 -14.70 28.04
C GLU A 203 22.37 -13.68 27.34
N ASP A 204 22.07 -12.55 27.98
CA ASP A 204 21.21 -11.52 27.38
C ASP A 204 21.91 -10.81 26.22
N LEU A 205 23.23 -10.60 26.35
CA LEU A 205 24.05 -10.03 25.29
C LEU A 205 24.08 -10.94 24.05
N PHE A 206 24.14 -12.26 24.25
CA PHE A 206 24.06 -13.24 23.16
C PHE A 206 22.70 -13.17 22.44
N ASN A 207 21.60 -13.17 23.19
CA ASN A 207 20.25 -13.08 22.64
C ASN A 207 20.02 -11.78 21.85
N VAL A 208 20.57 -10.66 22.30
CA VAL A 208 20.55 -9.38 21.59
C VAL A 208 21.30 -9.48 20.26
N HIS A 209 22.52 -10.01 20.25
CA HIS A 209 23.27 -10.21 19.00
C HIS A 209 22.55 -11.14 18.03
N GLN A 210 21.98 -12.25 18.52
CA GLN A 210 21.20 -13.18 17.70
C GLN A 210 19.99 -12.47 17.08
N THR A 211 19.29 -11.64 17.86
CA THR A 211 18.13 -10.88 17.37
C THR A 211 18.53 -9.87 16.29
N PHE A 212 19.60 -9.11 16.51
CA PHE A 212 20.15 -8.20 15.49
C PHE A 212 20.47 -8.91 14.18
N VAL A 213 21.19 -10.03 14.26
CA VAL A 213 21.55 -10.85 13.09
C VAL A 213 20.29 -11.32 12.37
N ARG A 214 19.29 -11.80 13.11
CA ARG A 214 18.03 -12.26 12.54
C ARG A 214 17.28 -11.13 11.82
N LEU A 215 17.19 -9.95 12.43
CA LEU A 215 16.54 -8.78 11.83
C LEU A 215 17.26 -8.28 10.57
N ALA A 216 18.58 -8.36 10.55
CA ALA A 216 19.40 -8.04 9.39
C ALA A 216 19.25 -9.09 8.27
N GLU A 217 19.20 -10.39 8.60
CA GLU A 217 18.95 -11.47 7.63
C GLU A 217 17.57 -11.36 6.99
N LEU A 218 16.56 -10.94 7.76
CA LEU A 218 15.22 -10.63 7.27
C LEU A 218 15.13 -9.30 6.49
N GLN A 219 16.24 -8.54 6.42
CA GLN A 219 16.38 -7.23 5.77
C GLN A 219 15.49 -6.11 6.35
N PHE A 220 15.03 -6.25 7.59
CA PHE A 220 14.34 -5.15 8.29
C PHE A 220 15.31 -4.08 8.78
N LEU A 221 16.55 -4.47 9.08
CA LEU A 221 17.65 -3.55 9.40
C LEU A 221 18.68 -3.58 8.27
N ILE A 222 19.06 -2.38 7.81
CA ILE A 222 20.06 -2.17 6.76
C ILE A 222 21.13 -1.18 7.23
N PRO A 223 22.36 -1.28 6.71
CA PRO A 223 23.39 -0.30 7.03
C PRO A 223 23.02 1.08 6.48
N LEU A 224 23.21 2.11 7.30
CA LEU A 224 23.00 3.48 6.91
C LEU A 224 24.07 3.91 5.89
N GLN A 225 23.62 4.28 4.69
CA GLN A 225 24.45 4.79 3.61
C GLN A 225 24.03 6.21 3.21
N GLY A 226 24.92 6.94 2.52
CA GLY A 226 24.65 8.30 2.04
C GLY A 226 23.43 8.41 1.12
N ILE A 227 23.06 7.31 0.45
CA ILE A 227 21.88 7.24 -0.43
C ILE A 227 20.56 7.59 0.28
N HIS A 228 20.44 7.30 1.57
CA HIS A 228 19.22 7.58 2.33
C HIS A 228 19.01 9.09 2.56
N TYR A 229 20.08 9.88 2.46
CA TYR A 229 20.07 11.33 2.68
C TYR A 229 20.09 12.13 1.38
N THR A 230 20.44 11.52 0.26
CA THR A 230 20.46 12.18 -1.04
C THR A 230 19.14 12.00 -1.79
N PRO A 231 18.54 13.08 -2.32
CA PRO A 231 17.37 12.97 -3.20
C PRO A 231 17.65 12.07 -4.41
N ILE A 232 16.71 11.18 -4.73
CA ILE A 232 16.87 10.18 -5.80
C ILE A 232 16.99 10.85 -7.18
N GLU A 233 16.24 11.92 -7.42
CA GLU A 233 16.29 12.69 -8.67
C GLU A 233 17.68 13.32 -8.89
N ASP A 234 18.23 13.96 -7.86
CA ASP A 234 19.55 14.57 -7.93
C ASP A 234 20.66 13.53 -8.02
N LEU A 235 20.55 12.41 -7.30
CA LEU A 235 21.46 11.27 -7.43
C LEU A 235 21.53 10.77 -8.88
N TRP A 236 20.36 10.60 -9.51
CA TRP A 236 20.28 10.23 -10.93
C TRP A 236 20.97 11.24 -11.83
N ASN A 237 20.68 12.53 -11.65
CA ASN A 237 21.29 13.60 -12.44
C ASN A 237 22.81 13.64 -12.30
N LEU A 238 23.33 13.44 -11.08
CA LEU A 238 24.77 13.37 -10.80
C LEU A 238 25.43 12.18 -11.51
N LEU A 239 24.82 10.99 -11.43
CA LEU A 239 25.31 9.79 -12.09
C LEU A 239 25.26 9.92 -13.62
N TYR A 240 24.16 10.44 -14.17
CA TYR A 240 24.02 10.69 -15.60
C TYR A 240 25.07 11.67 -16.11
N LEU A 241 25.28 12.80 -15.43
CA LEU A 241 26.29 13.78 -15.80
C LEU A 241 27.71 13.21 -15.69
N ARG A 242 27.96 12.35 -14.70
CA ARG A 242 29.24 11.65 -14.54
C ARG A 242 29.51 10.74 -15.74
N GLU A 243 28.57 9.89 -16.12
CA GLU A 243 28.74 8.99 -17.26
C GLU A 243 28.78 9.74 -18.60
N TYR A 244 27.98 10.80 -18.76
CA TYR A 244 28.00 11.64 -19.96
C TYR A 244 29.34 12.33 -20.17
N LYS A 245 29.98 12.83 -19.09
CA LYS A 245 31.31 13.47 -19.16
C LYS A 245 32.44 12.50 -19.46
N LYS A 246 32.29 11.21 -19.14
CA LYS A 246 33.28 10.17 -19.49
C LYS A 246 33.29 9.86 -21.00
N LEU A 247 32.20 10.11 -21.71
CA LEU A 247 32.14 9.87 -23.14
C LEU A 247 33.03 10.87 -23.90
N PRO A 248 33.82 10.43 -24.90
CA PRO A 248 34.70 11.32 -25.65
C PRO A 248 33.91 12.46 -26.31
N LYS A 249 34.53 13.65 -26.39
CA LYS A 249 33.87 14.83 -26.97
C LYS A 249 33.74 14.76 -28.50
N ASN A 250 34.66 14.07 -29.18
CA ASN A 250 34.77 14.05 -30.64
C ASN A 250 34.38 12.69 -31.26
N THR A 251 33.29 12.09 -30.78
CA THR A 251 32.79 10.80 -31.31
C THR A 251 32.01 11.00 -32.60
N THR A 252 32.15 10.09 -33.56
CA THR A 252 31.31 10.02 -34.77
C THR A 252 29.87 9.55 -34.51
N GLN A 253 29.54 9.21 -33.26
CA GLN A 253 28.18 8.86 -32.86
C GLN A 253 27.27 10.08 -32.89
N SER A 254 26.00 9.87 -33.27
CA SER A 254 24.98 10.91 -33.14
C SER A 254 24.71 11.24 -31.67
N ASP A 255 24.29 12.49 -31.41
CA ASP A 255 23.99 12.96 -30.05
C ASP A 255 22.93 12.09 -29.34
N LEU A 256 21.93 11.61 -30.08
CA LEU A 256 20.91 10.70 -29.54
C LEU A 256 21.53 9.38 -29.06
N LYS A 257 22.41 8.77 -29.86
CA LYS A 257 23.11 7.53 -29.48
C LYS A 257 24.01 7.76 -28.27
N LYS A 258 24.72 8.89 -28.24
CA LYS A 258 25.57 9.28 -27.11
C LYS A 258 24.78 9.45 -25.81
N ARG A 259 23.61 10.12 -25.87
CA ARG A 259 22.70 10.28 -24.72
C ARG A 259 22.14 8.94 -24.26
N ASN A 260 21.76 8.06 -25.18
CA ASN A 260 21.23 6.73 -24.85
C ASN A 260 22.31 5.83 -24.23
N GLU A 261 23.56 5.89 -24.72
CA GLU A 261 24.69 5.17 -24.14
C GLU A 261 24.99 5.65 -22.70
N ALA A 262 25.05 6.97 -22.49
CA ALA A 262 25.21 7.55 -21.16
C ALA A 262 24.05 7.16 -20.23
N LYS A 263 22.81 7.21 -20.72
CA LYS A 263 21.61 6.84 -19.98
C LYS A 263 21.65 5.37 -19.56
N ALA A 264 21.95 4.45 -20.48
CA ALA A 264 22.03 3.02 -20.19
C ALA A 264 23.12 2.69 -19.14
N LYS A 265 24.31 3.29 -19.27
CA LYS A 265 25.39 3.16 -18.28
C LYS A 265 24.99 3.73 -16.92
N ALA A 266 24.35 4.89 -16.90
CA ALA A 266 23.85 5.51 -15.68
C ALA A 266 22.78 4.67 -14.99
N LYS A 267 21.88 4.00 -15.74
CA LYS A 267 20.89 3.06 -15.18
C LYS A 267 21.53 1.88 -14.47
N ALA A 268 22.51 1.24 -15.11
CA ALA A 268 23.22 0.11 -14.51
C ALA A 268 23.93 0.52 -13.21
N GLU A 269 24.62 1.67 -13.22
CA GLU A 269 25.26 2.23 -12.04
C GLU A 269 24.27 2.62 -10.94
N PHE A 270 23.14 3.23 -11.31
CA PHE A 270 22.09 3.62 -10.38
C PHE A 270 21.48 2.40 -9.69
N ASN A 271 21.14 1.35 -10.44
CA ASN A 271 20.62 0.10 -9.88
C ASN A 271 21.65 -0.57 -8.96
N ARG A 272 22.95 -0.52 -9.31
CA ARG A 272 24.04 -1.01 -8.45
C ARG A 272 24.11 -0.25 -7.12
N VAL A 273 24.00 1.07 -7.14
CA VAL A 273 24.06 1.93 -5.95
C VAL A 273 22.82 1.74 -5.06
N ILE A 274 21.63 1.65 -5.67
CA ILE A 274 20.35 1.45 -4.95
C ILE A 274 20.28 0.06 -4.31
N THR A 275 20.77 -0.98 -4.97
CA THR A 275 20.76 -2.35 -4.44
C THR A 275 21.90 -2.60 -3.45
N MET A 276 22.91 -1.73 -3.38
CA MET A 276 24.08 -1.88 -2.51
C MET A 276 23.75 -2.12 -1.02
N PRO A 277 22.78 -1.44 -0.37
CA PRO A 277 22.41 -1.69 1.03
C PRO A 277 21.84 -3.09 1.26
N THR A 278 21.16 -3.65 0.26
CA THR A 278 20.43 -4.92 0.34
C THR A 278 21.25 -6.08 -0.23
N ASN A 279 22.25 -5.80 -1.06
CA ASN A 279 23.09 -6.78 -1.73
C ASN A 279 24.11 -7.47 -0.80
N GLY A 280 24.52 -8.67 -1.22
CA GLY A 280 25.46 -9.57 -0.54
C GLY A 280 26.78 -8.95 -0.12
N GLU A 281 27.27 -7.91 -0.79
CA GLU A 281 28.60 -7.32 -0.50
C GLU A 281 28.60 -6.44 0.76
N SER A 282 27.59 -5.59 0.94
CA SER A 282 27.45 -4.80 2.18
C SER A 282 27.04 -5.66 3.37
N THR A 283 26.23 -6.70 3.12
CA THR A 283 25.83 -7.67 4.15
C THR A 283 26.99 -8.57 4.57
N LYS A 284 27.96 -8.89 3.69
CA LYS A 284 29.20 -9.56 4.10
C LYS A 284 30.01 -8.74 5.10
N ASN A 285 30.12 -7.44 4.90
CA ASN A 285 30.81 -6.55 5.86
C ASN A 285 29.98 -6.29 7.13
N LEU A 286 28.66 -6.53 7.08
CA LEU A 286 27.77 -6.42 8.21
C LEU A 286 27.96 -7.58 9.20
N PHE A 287 28.21 -8.79 8.70
CA PHE A 287 28.34 -9.98 9.53
C PHE A 287 29.81 -10.30 9.82
N VAL A 288 30.17 -10.33 11.11
CA VAL A 288 31.49 -10.74 11.59
C VAL A 288 31.31 -12.01 12.43
N THR A 289 32.03 -13.06 12.11
CA THR A 289 32.04 -14.26 12.96
C THR A 289 32.96 -14.00 14.14
N ASP A 290 32.46 -14.20 15.36
CA ASP A 290 33.26 -14.05 16.56
C ASP A 290 34.37 -15.12 16.60
N SER A 291 35.62 -14.67 16.74
CA SER A 291 36.80 -15.54 16.80
C SER A 291 36.79 -16.47 18.02
N LYS A 292 36.10 -16.09 19.10
CA LYS A 292 36.07 -16.87 20.36
C LYS A 292 35.00 -17.96 20.41
N THR A 293 33.85 -17.70 19.81
CA THR A 293 32.62 -18.50 19.99
C THR A 293 32.07 -19.04 18.68
N GLY A 294 32.59 -18.58 17.53
CA GLY A 294 32.19 -19.04 16.21
C GLY A 294 30.79 -18.61 15.75
N PHE A 295 30.03 -17.87 16.57
CA PHE A 295 28.72 -17.38 16.15
C PHE A 295 28.80 -16.06 15.38
N LYS A 296 27.83 -15.88 14.49
CA LYS A 296 27.71 -14.72 13.61
C LYS A 296 27.23 -13.52 14.44
N LYS A 297 27.98 -12.43 14.42
CA LYS A 297 27.65 -11.14 15.05
C LYS A 297 27.52 -10.06 14.00
N ILE A 298 26.86 -8.95 14.36
CA ILE A 298 26.89 -7.73 13.54
C ILE A 298 28.13 -6.92 13.89
N ASN A 299 28.76 -6.31 12.88
CA ASN A 299 29.83 -5.34 13.06
C ASN A 299 29.36 -4.15 13.90
N GLU A 300 29.97 -3.99 15.07
CA GLU A 300 29.57 -3.02 16.10
C GLU A 300 29.72 -1.56 15.66
N SER A 301 30.57 -1.28 14.66
CA SER A 301 30.87 0.08 14.19
C SER A 301 29.88 0.63 13.16
N ILE A 302 29.00 -0.22 12.62
CA ILE A 302 28.08 0.17 11.55
C ILE A 302 26.79 0.73 12.15
N SER A 303 26.37 1.90 11.66
CA SER A 303 25.05 2.46 11.97
C SER A 303 23.97 1.72 11.20
N LEU A 304 22.97 1.20 11.90
CA LEU A 304 21.81 0.52 11.33
C LEU A 304 20.60 1.45 11.28
N THR A 305 19.78 1.31 10.24
CA THR A 305 18.48 1.99 10.10
C THR A 305 17.42 0.98 9.65
N PHE A 306 16.15 1.36 9.81
CA PHE A 306 15.01 0.53 9.44
C PHE A 306 14.72 0.63 7.93
N ASN A 307 14.47 -0.53 7.30
CA ASN A 307 14.13 -0.63 5.89
C ASN A 307 12.61 -0.50 5.67
N LEU A 308 12.18 0.68 5.22
CA LEU A 308 10.77 0.95 4.92
C LEU A 308 10.24 0.08 3.78
N ASP A 309 11.00 -0.10 2.71
CA ASP A 309 10.56 -0.85 1.52
C ASP A 309 10.31 -2.32 1.86
N ARG A 310 11.18 -2.94 2.67
CA ARG A 310 10.99 -4.32 3.16
C ARG A 310 9.68 -4.45 3.94
N TYR A 311 9.43 -3.52 4.85
CA TYR A 311 8.18 -3.51 5.62
C TYR A 311 6.95 -3.31 4.72
N MET A 312 7.04 -2.43 3.72
CA MET A 312 5.94 -2.19 2.80
C MET A 312 5.66 -3.38 1.89
N LYS A 313 6.66 -4.20 1.53
CA LYS A 313 6.44 -5.51 0.88
C LYS A 313 5.59 -6.44 1.77
N ALA A 314 5.86 -6.48 3.07
CA ALA A 314 5.06 -7.27 4.02
C ALA A 314 3.61 -6.75 4.13
N ARG A 315 3.42 -5.43 4.09
CA ARG A 315 2.09 -4.81 4.02
C ARG A 315 1.35 -5.20 2.74
N ARG A 316 2.02 -5.16 1.57
CA ARG A 316 1.46 -5.63 0.30
C ARG A 316 1.01 -7.09 0.40
N SER A 317 1.87 -7.98 0.88
CA SER A 317 1.51 -9.40 1.07
C SER A 317 0.25 -9.56 1.92
N THR A 318 0.14 -8.78 3.00
CA THR A 318 -1.04 -8.80 3.88
C THR A 318 -2.33 -8.43 3.14
N GLN A 319 -2.29 -7.37 2.32
CA GLN A 319 -3.46 -6.97 1.54
C GLN A 319 -3.83 -8.02 0.49
N LEU A 320 -2.84 -8.65 -0.14
CA LEU A 320 -3.08 -9.73 -1.09
C LEU A 320 -3.69 -10.97 -0.42
N ILE A 321 -3.27 -11.30 0.80
CA ILE A 321 -3.87 -12.39 1.60
C ILE A 321 -5.33 -12.08 1.91
N HIS A 322 -5.64 -10.85 2.35
CA HIS A 322 -7.02 -10.43 2.59
C HIS A 322 -7.87 -10.47 1.32
N PHE A 323 -7.28 -10.10 0.18
CA PHE A 323 -7.94 -10.16 -1.11
C PHE A 323 -8.25 -11.60 -1.52
N ALA A 324 -7.30 -12.53 -1.38
CA ALA A 324 -7.51 -13.96 -1.64
C ALA A 324 -8.57 -14.55 -0.68
N LYS A 325 -8.53 -14.19 0.60
CA LYS A 325 -9.50 -14.64 1.62
C LYS A 325 -10.94 -14.30 1.24
N ASN A 326 -11.16 -13.09 0.72
CA ASN A 326 -12.50 -12.62 0.36
C ASN A 326 -13.01 -13.19 -0.97
N ARG A 327 -12.13 -13.58 -1.89
CA ARG A 327 -12.52 -14.04 -3.24
C ARG A 327 -12.61 -15.56 -3.35
N ILE A 328 -11.69 -16.26 -2.72
CA ILE A 328 -11.49 -17.70 -2.92
C ILE A 328 -11.84 -18.49 -1.66
N GLY A 329 -11.45 -17.99 -0.49
CA GLY A 329 -11.78 -18.62 0.79
C GLY A 329 -10.62 -18.59 1.79
N THR A 330 -10.94 -18.96 3.03
CA THR A 330 -10.03 -18.85 4.17
C THR A 330 -8.87 -19.84 4.10
N THR A 331 -9.12 -21.10 3.77
CA THR A 331 -8.09 -22.15 3.70
C THR A 331 -7.06 -21.84 2.62
N THR A 332 -7.51 -21.61 1.38
CA THR A 332 -6.61 -21.28 0.26
C THR A 332 -5.83 -20.00 0.52
N SER A 333 -6.42 -19.01 1.20
CA SER A 333 -5.70 -17.78 1.57
C SER A 333 -4.53 -18.01 2.54
N LYS A 334 -4.60 -19.04 3.41
CA LYS A 334 -3.50 -19.41 4.30
C LYS A 334 -2.35 -20.06 3.52
N ILE A 335 -2.67 -20.90 2.52
CA ILE A 335 -1.67 -21.47 1.60
C ILE A 335 -1.00 -20.34 0.81
N TYR A 336 -1.80 -19.40 0.29
CA TYR A 336 -1.28 -18.22 -0.39
C TYR A 336 -0.43 -17.33 0.53
N ALA A 337 -0.76 -17.23 1.82
CA ALA A 337 0.07 -16.52 2.80
C ALA A 337 1.43 -17.19 2.99
N ALA A 338 1.47 -18.53 3.04
CA ALA A 338 2.73 -19.27 3.10
C ALA A 338 3.57 -19.06 1.83
N ALA A 339 2.94 -19.07 0.66
CA ALA A 339 3.60 -18.79 -0.61
C ALA A 339 4.21 -17.38 -0.66
N LEU A 340 3.45 -16.36 -0.27
CA LEU A 340 3.96 -15.00 -0.19
C LEU A 340 5.11 -14.88 0.81
N SER A 341 5.03 -15.52 1.98
CA SER A 341 6.10 -15.44 2.98
C SER A 341 7.47 -15.95 2.51
N LEU A 342 7.48 -16.88 1.53
CA LEU A 342 8.70 -17.42 0.92
C LEU A 342 9.33 -16.43 -0.06
N THR A 343 8.50 -15.80 -0.89
CA THR A 343 8.96 -14.98 -2.01
C THR A 343 9.11 -13.50 -1.66
N GLU A 344 8.48 -13.05 -0.55
CA GLU A 344 8.35 -11.63 -0.21
C GLU A 344 9.68 -10.89 -0.10
N GLN A 345 10.71 -11.51 0.49
CA GLN A 345 12.01 -10.87 0.68
C GLN A 345 12.69 -10.53 -0.65
N LEU A 346 12.57 -11.43 -1.63
CA LEU A 346 13.22 -11.33 -2.93
C LEU A 346 12.32 -10.70 -4.00
N SER A 347 11.04 -10.48 -3.69
CA SER A 347 10.08 -9.82 -4.57
C SER A 347 10.50 -8.39 -4.92
N ASN A 348 10.04 -7.90 -6.07
CA ASN A 348 10.29 -6.54 -6.51
C ASN A 348 9.79 -5.49 -5.49
N ASP A 349 10.51 -4.37 -5.43
CA ASP A 349 10.09 -3.19 -4.67
C ASP A 349 8.76 -2.65 -5.20
N LEU A 350 8.03 -1.94 -4.34
CA LEU A 350 6.70 -1.42 -4.67
C LEU A 350 6.73 -0.33 -5.74
N SER A 351 7.73 0.54 -5.65
CA SER A 351 7.99 1.60 -6.61
C SER A 351 9.45 1.54 -6.98
N HIS A 352 9.74 1.23 -8.24
CA HIS A 352 11.11 1.27 -8.73
C HIS A 352 11.68 2.70 -8.54
N PRO A 353 12.88 2.88 -7.94
CA PRO A 353 13.41 4.23 -7.66
C PRO A 353 13.58 5.09 -8.91
N LEU A 354 13.84 4.48 -10.06
CA LEU A 354 13.89 5.16 -11.37
C LEU A 354 12.56 5.84 -11.77
N ALA A 355 11.43 5.41 -11.21
CA ALA A 355 10.15 6.08 -11.44
C ALA A 355 10.12 7.51 -10.88
N LYS A 356 10.98 7.79 -9.90
CA LYS A 356 11.09 9.10 -9.21
C LYS A 356 12.10 10.04 -9.88
N THR A 357 12.85 9.61 -10.91
CA THR A 357 13.94 10.39 -11.51
C THR A 357 13.51 11.23 -12.73
N GLY A 358 12.20 11.29 -13.02
CA GLY A 358 11.65 12.04 -14.16
C GLY A 358 11.80 11.35 -15.51
N LEU A 359 12.43 10.16 -15.58
CA LEU A 359 12.72 9.45 -16.83
C LEU A 359 11.47 8.97 -17.58
N PHE A 360 10.33 8.83 -16.89
CA PHE A 360 9.07 8.31 -17.45
C PHE A 360 8.27 9.31 -18.28
N GLN A 361 8.87 10.45 -18.64
CA GLN A 361 8.33 11.32 -19.68
C GLN A 361 8.36 10.62 -21.05
N ASP A 362 9.38 9.80 -21.28
CA ASP A 362 9.52 8.96 -22.47
C ASP A 362 8.64 7.71 -22.32
N LEU A 363 7.74 7.46 -23.29
CA LEU A 363 6.84 6.29 -23.25
C LEU A 363 7.63 4.97 -23.31
N ASP A 364 8.62 4.90 -24.18
CA ASP A 364 9.45 3.71 -24.40
C ASP A 364 10.20 3.29 -23.13
N GLU A 365 10.65 4.27 -22.34
CA GLU A 365 11.33 4.04 -21.07
C GLU A 365 10.38 3.45 -20.01
N ARG A 366 9.14 3.93 -20.01
CA ARG A 366 8.10 3.44 -19.10
C ARG A 366 7.66 2.03 -19.48
N THR A 367 7.56 1.73 -20.77
CA THR A 367 7.21 0.37 -21.24
C THR A 367 8.35 -0.61 -20.98
N ALA A 368 9.60 -0.22 -21.29
CA ALA A 368 10.77 -1.06 -21.02
C ALA A 368 10.88 -1.42 -19.54
N LEU A 369 10.73 -0.46 -18.63
CA LEU A 369 10.77 -0.76 -17.19
C LEU A 369 9.61 -1.66 -16.75
N TYR A 370 8.42 -1.50 -17.32
CA TYR A 370 7.29 -2.38 -17.00
C TYR A 370 7.54 -3.82 -17.47
N GLU A 371 8.17 -3.99 -18.63
CA GLU A 371 8.59 -5.30 -19.14
C GLU A 371 9.69 -5.91 -18.27
N ASP A 372 10.71 -5.13 -17.90
CA ASP A 372 11.78 -5.55 -16.99
C ASP A 372 11.21 -6.05 -15.65
N LEU A 373 10.29 -5.27 -15.04
CA LEU A 373 9.64 -5.67 -13.78
C LEU A 373 8.85 -6.98 -13.91
N LYS A 374 8.17 -7.19 -15.04
CA LYS A 374 7.42 -8.42 -15.30
C LYS A 374 8.36 -9.62 -15.48
N ILE A 375 9.51 -9.42 -16.12
CA ILE A 375 10.55 -10.45 -16.27
C ILE A 375 11.14 -10.79 -14.90
N ASP A 376 11.39 -9.80 -14.06
CA ASP A 376 11.96 -9.97 -12.73
C ASP A 376 11.02 -10.77 -11.80
N GLU A 377 9.71 -10.59 -11.92
CA GLU A 377 8.70 -11.35 -11.16
C GLU A 377 8.76 -12.87 -11.39
N GLU A 378 9.27 -13.30 -12.54
CA GLU A 378 9.36 -14.72 -12.93
C GLU A 378 10.79 -15.27 -12.80
N ASN A 379 11.79 -14.51 -13.24
CA ASN A 379 13.16 -15.02 -13.46
C ASN A 379 14.11 -14.78 -12.27
N VAL A 380 13.75 -13.90 -11.33
CA VAL A 380 14.59 -13.67 -10.14
C VAL A 380 14.61 -14.93 -9.29
N LYS A 381 15.82 -15.39 -8.97
CA LYS A 381 16.05 -16.59 -8.16
C LYS A 381 15.39 -16.43 -6.80
N GLY A 382 14.51 -17.37 -6.44
CA GLY A 382 13.80 -17.39 -5.16
C GLY A 382 12.43 -16.69 -5.14
N VAL A 383 11.99 -16.13 -6.28
CA VAL A 383 10.61 -15.58 -6.42
C VAL A 383 9.62 -16.65 -6.90
N THR A 384 10.13 -17.76 -7.43
CA THR A 384 9.34 -18.95 -7.77
C THR A 384 9.34 -19.97 -6.63
N PHE A 385 8.25 -20.72 -6.49
CA PHE A 385 8.09 -21.74 -5.45
C PHE A 385 7.32 -22.96 -5.98
N THR A 386 7.49 -24.10 -5.31
CA THR A 386 6.80 -25.35 -5.62
C THR A 386 5.87 -25.79 -4.47
N ALA A 387 4.96 -26.73 -4.73
CA ALA A 387 4.08 -27.28 -3.69
C ALA A 387 4.86 -27.95 -2.54
N THR A 388 6.03 -28.55 -2.84
CA THR A 388 6.92 -29.17 -1.86
C THR A 388 7.58 -28.14 -0.93
N ASP A 389 7.88 -26.94 -1.44
CA ASP A 389 8.44 -25.88 -0.60
C ASP A 389 7.39 -25.35 0.40
N LEU A 390 6.12 -25.35 -0.02
CA LEU A 390 5.00 -24.93 0.83
C LEU A 390 4.71 -25.93 1.93
N SER A 391 4.73 -27.24 1.66
CA SER A 391 4.42 -28.26 2.68
C SER A 391 5.33 -28.15 3.90
N ARG A 392 6.60 -27.74 3.71
CA ARG A 392 7.57 -27.54 4.81
C ARG A 392 7.29 -26.33 5.70
N ARG A 393 6.60 -25.31 5.18
CA ARG A 393 6.37 -24.02 5.86
C ARG A 393 4.96 -23.82 6.35
N LEU A 394 4.05 -24.72 5.97
CA LEU A 394 2.65 -24.63 6.30
C LEU A 394 2.46 -24.88 7.82
N PRO A 395 1.60 -24.10 8.50
CA PRO A 395 1.36 -24.30 9.93
C PRO A 395 0.81 -25.69 10.22
N LYS A 396 1.35 -26.33 11.25
CA LYS A 396 0.97 -27.70 11.68
C LYS A 396 -0.52 -27.81 12.03
N ASP A 397 -1.14 -26.71 12.43
CA ASP A 397 -2.56 -26.64 12.83
C ASP A 397 -3.53 -26.62 11.65
N LEU A 398 -3.05 -26.42 10.41
CA LEU A 398 -3.91 -26.35 9.24
C LEU A 398 -4.12 -27.74 8.65
N ASP A 399 -5.30 -28.30 8.86
CA ASP A 399 -5.73 -29.51 8.17
C ASP A 399 -6.36 -29.15 6.82
N LEU A 400 -5.82 -29.73 5.74
CA LEU A 400 -6.35 -29.51 4.39
C LEU A 400 -7.37 -30.58 3.98
N ARG A 401 -7.56 -31.66 4.75
CA ARG A 401 -8.43 -32.77 4.32
C ARG A 401 -9.88 -32.31 4.14
N GLY A 402 -10.49 -32.72 3.02
CA GLY A 402 -11.89 -32.40 2.69
C GLY A 402 -12.17 -30.94 2.33
N THR A 403 -11.14 -30.10 2.17
CA THR A 403 -11.31 -28.67 1.80
C THR A 403 -11.56 -28.47 0.31
N LEU A 404 -11.11 -29.40 -0.52
CA LEU A 404 -11.39 -29.43 -1.95
C LEU A 404 -12.51 -30.42 -2.23
N THR A 405 -13.55 -29.98 -2.90
CA THR A 405 -14.68 -30.83 -3.30
C THR A 405 -14.37 -31.71 -4.51
N TYR A 406 -13.10 -31.93 -4.86
CA TYR A 406 -12.70 -32.97 -5.81
C TYR A 406 -12.81 -34.37 -5.19
N ALA A 407 -13.91 -34.64 -4.48
CA ALA A 407 -14.38 -36.00 -4.38
C ALA A 407 -15.03 -36.29 -5.74
N ASN A 408 -14.31 -36.98 -6.61
CA ASN A 408 -14.97 -37.89 -7.53
C ASN A 408 -15.86 -38.78 -6.66
N GLN A 409 -17.14 -38.42 -6.53
CA GLN A 409 -18.17 -39.34 -6.12
C GLN A 409 -18.25 -40.38 -7.23
N SER A 410 -17.29 -41.32 -7.24
CA SER A 410 -17.57 -42.66 -7.68
C SER A 410 -18.59 -43.19 -6.67
N THR A 411 -19.85 -42.81 -6.89
CA THR A 411 -20.98 -43.54 -6.36
C THR A 411 -20.97 -44.88 -7.09
N LYS A 412 -20.00 -45.75 -6.75
CA LYS A 412 -20.22 -47.20 -6.75
C LYS A 412 -21.28 -47.43 -5.69
N ARG A 413 -22.52 -47.17 -6.12
CA ARG A 413 -23.75 -47.61 -5.49
C ARG A 413 -23.54 -49.12 -5.32
N LYS A 414 -23.21 -49.57 -4.11
CA LYS A 414 -23.29 -50.98 -3.74
C LYS A 414 -24.74 -51.38 -3.97
N GLN A 415 -25.04 -51.88 -5.16
CA GLN A 415 -26.31 -52.50 -5.46
C GLN A 415 -26.32 -53.80 -4.67
N ASN A 416 -26.97 -53.75 -3.49
CA ASN A 416 -27.40 -54.93 -2.79
C ASN A 416 -28.27 -55.74 -3.75
N ARG A 417 -27.74 -56.87 -4.19
CA ARG A 417 -28.41 -57.84 -5.05
C ARG A 417 -29.46 -58.57 -4.20
N HIS A 418 -30.58 -57.91 -3.93
CA HIS A 418 -31.79 -58.61 -3.51
C HIS A 418 -32.55 -59.06 -4.76
N GLN A 419 -32.60 -60.39 -4.91
CA GLN A 419 -33.44 -61.11 -5.85
C GLN A 419 -34.86 -60.52 -5.85
N SER A 420 -35.31 -60.07 -7.01
CA SER A 420 -36.74 -60.07 -7.33
C SER A 420 -36.90 -60.47 -8.79
N ASN A 421 -37.50 -61.65 -8.98
CA ASN A 421 -37.99 -62.17 -10.24
C ASN A 421 -38.90 -61.14 -10.90
N GLN A 422 -38.58 -60.70 -12.11
CA GLN A 422 -39.59 -60.18 -13.02
C GLN A 422 -39.42 -60.80 -14.41
N MET A 423 -40.50 -61.46 -14.82
CA MET A 423 -40.70 -62.16 -16.08
C MET A 423 -40.49 -61.23 -17.28
N GLU A 424 -39.66 -61.65 -18.24
CA GLU A 424 -39.63 -61.07 -19.58
C GLU A 424 -40.97 -61.31 -20.28
N LYS A 425 -41.71 -60.22 -20.54
CA LYS A 425 -42.94 -60.27 -21.36
C LYS A 425 -42.54 -60.48 -22.82
N ARG A 426 -42.72 -61.72 -23.30
CA ARG A 426 -42.64 -62.08 -24.72
C ARG A 426 -43.80 -61.43 -25.48
N ILE A 427 -43.49 -60.54 -26.41
CA ILE A 427 -44.47 -59.94 -27.34
C ILE A 427 -44.77 -60.99 -28.42
N LYS A 428 -46.05 -61.39 -28.54
CA LYS A 428 -46.55 -62.24 -29.62
C LYS A 428 -47.13 -61.33 -30.71
N THR A 429 -46.61 -61.45 -31.92
CA THR A 429 -47.27 -60.95 -33.14
C THR A 429 -48.25 -62.01 -33.66
N GLU A 430 -49.25 -61.57 -34.40
CA GLU A 430 -50.47 -62.33 -34.77
C GLU A 430 -50.28 -63.53 -35.72
N ASP A 431 -49.06 -63.76 -36.22
CA ASP A 431 -48.74 -64.84 -37.16
C ASP A 431 -47.73 -65.87 -36.63
N GLY A 432 -47.80 -66.20 -35.33
CA GLY A 432 -47.30 -67.47 -34.78
C GLY A 432 -45.80 -67.79 -34.93
N PHE A 433 -44.98 -66.90 -35.49
CA PHE A 433 -43.57 -67.12 -35.75
C PHE A 433 -42.70 -66.39 -34.72
N VAL A 434 -41.93 -67.14 -33.93
CA VAL A 434 -41.00 -66.60 -32.92
C VAL A 434 -39.62 -66.51 -33.56
N VAL A 435 -39.11 -65.29 -33.76
CA VAL A 435 -37.75 -65.06 -34.28
C VAL A 435 -36.73 -65.42 -33.20
N PRO A 436 -35.81 -66.38 -33.43
CA PRO A 436 -34.70 -66.64 -32.51
C PRO A 436 -33.70 -65.47 -32.53
N PRO A 437 -33.08 -65.09 -31.40
CA PRO A 437 -32.05 -64.06 -31.39
C PRO A 437 -30.85 -64.50 -32.23
N LEU A 438 -30.34 -63.59 -33.07
CA LEU A 438 -29.19 -63.86 -33.93
C LEU A 438 -27.91 -64.10 -33.11
N PRO A 439 -27.01 -65.00 -33.55
CA PRO A 439 -25.70 -65.19 -32.91
C PRO A 439 -24.80 -63.99 -33.18
N THR A 440 -24.29 -63.37 -32.11
CA THR A 440 -23.22 -62.36 -32.20
C THR A 440 -21.92 -63.06 -32.62
N VAL A 441 -21.42 -62.70 -33.79
CA VAL A 441 -20.08 -63.08 -34.29
C VAL A 441 -19.03 -62.35 -33.44
N PRO A 442 -17.98 -63.03 -32.97
CA PRO A 442 -16.87 -62.40 -32.28
C PRO A 442 -15.95 -61.74 -33.33
N GLU A 443 -15.85 -60.41 -33.30
CA GLU A 443 -14.77 -59.71 -33.98
C GLU A 443 -13.64 -59.48 -32.96
N GLU A 444 -12.51 -60.12 -33.25
CA GLU A 444 -11.22 -59.93 -32.63
C GLU A 444 -10.76 -58.49 -32.86
N SER A 445 -10.49 -57.76 -31.78
CA SER A 445 -9.67 -56.55 -31.81
C SER A 445 -8.55 -56.72 -30.81
N GLU A 446 -7.35 -56.62 -31.36
CA GLU A 446 -6.03 -56.93 -30.85
C GLU A 446 -5.75 -56.33 -29.46
N GLU A 447 -5.10 -57.15 -28.63
CA GLU A 447 -4.44 -56.75 -27.40
C GLU A 447 -3.32 -55.76 -27.73
N ASP A 448 -3.56 -54.46 -27.51
CA ASP A 448 -2.48 -53.54 -27.16
C ASP A 448 -2.48 -53.42 -25.63
N ASP A 449 -1.47 -54.05 -25.03
CA ASP A 449 -1.03 -53.89 -23.64
C ASP A 449 -0.67 -52.43 -23.36
N LEU A 450 -1.68 -51.58 -23.15
CA LEU A 450 -1.53 -50.44 -22.28
C LEU A 450 -1.86 -50.92 -20.87
N GLU A 451 -0.80 -51.32 -20.17
CA GLU A 451 -0.72 -51.26 -18.71
C GLU A 451 -1.17 -49.86 -18.30
N ASP A 452 -2.49 -49.70 -18.12
CA ASP A 452 -3.07 -48.58 -17.43
C ASP A 452 -2.61 -48.78 -15.99
N ALA A 453 -1.47 -48.16 -15.70
CA ALA A 453 -0.97 -47.97 -14.37
C ALA A 453 -2.09 -47.29 -13.60
N ASN A 454 -2.94 -48.12 -12.99
CA ASN A 454 -3.65 -47.81 -11.77
C ASN A 454 -2.58 -47.40 -10.77
N LEU A 455 -2.12 -46.16 -10.90
CA LEU A 455 -1.50 -45.40 -9.83
C LEU A 455 -2.50 -45.50 -8.70
N ASP A 456 -2.12 -46.30 -7.72
CA ASP A 456 -2.81 -46.55 -6.48
C ASP A 456 -2.97 -45.20 -5.74
N MET A 457 -3.96 -44.42 -6.17
CA MET A 457 -4.21 -43.05 -5.73
C MET A 457 -5.03 -43.01 -4.43
N ASN A 458 -4.88 -44.03 -3.58
CA ASN A 458 -5.66 -44.16 -2.34
C ASN A 458 -4.80 -44.28 -1.06
N SER A 459 -3.47 -44.11 -1.13
CA SER A 459 -2.61 -44.17 0.06
C SER A 459 -2.06 -42.83 0.57
N GLU A 460 -2.24 -41.72 -0.17
CA GLU A 460 -1.64 -40.41 0.21
C GLU A 460 -2.62 -39.41 0.84
N ASP A 461 -3.92 -39.72 0.92
CA ASP A 461 -4.96 -38.80 1.40
C ASP A 461 -5.09 -38.74 2.94
N ASN A 462 -4.21 -39.44 3.67
CA ASN A 462 -4.18 -39.43 5.13
C ASN A 462 -3.32 -38.30 5.72
N ASP A 463 -2.38 -37.74 4.94
CA ASP A 463 -1.53 -36.64 5.39
C ASP A 463 -2.30 -35.30 5.31
N PRO A 464 -2.50 -34.59 6.44
CA PRO A 464 -3.17 -33.27 6.45
C PRO A 464 -2.47 -32.21 5.58
N HIS A 465 -1.20 -32.41 5.22
CA HIS A 465 -0.38 -31.50 4.41
C HIS A 465 0.06 -32.09 3.06
N SER A 466 -0.70 -33.06 2.52
CA SER A 466 -0.33 -33.75 1.29
C SER A 466 -0.06 -32.78 0.12
N VAL A 467 1.02 -33.04 -0.62
CA VAL A 467 1.47 -32.18 -1.72
C VAL A 467 0.40 -32.07 -2.82
N ASN A 468 -0.34 -33.16 -3.08
CA ASN A 468 -1.43 -33.19 -4.06
C ASN A 468 -2.58 -32.23 -3.68
N LEU A 469 -2.89 -32.14 -2.40
CA LEU A 469 -3.96 -31.28 -1.88
C LEU A 469 -3.53 -29.80 -1.88
N ILE A 470 -2.26 -29.53 -1.58
CA ILE A 470 -1.65 -28.21 -1.78
C ILE A 470 -1.70 -27.82 -3.27
N ASP A 471 -1.31 -28.71 -4.18
CA ASP A 471 -1.36 -28.47 -5.63
C ASP A 471 -2.80 -28.20 -6.11
N GLY A 472 -3.79 -28.94 -5.59
CA GLY A 472 -5.20 -28.67 -5.86
C GLY A 472 -5.65 -27.26 -5.45
N HIS A 473 -5.18 -26.77 -4.29
CA HIS A 473 -5.43 -25.39 -3.86
C HIS A 473 -4.68 -24.34 -4.70
N LEU A 474 -3.46 -24.64 -5.15
CA LEU A 474 -2.70 -23.77 -6.05
C LEU A 474 -3.37 -23.67 -7.42
N ARG A 475 -3.88 -24.78 -7.97
CA ARG A 475 -4.68 -24.80 -9.20
C ARG A 475 -5.95 -23.96 -9.08
N LEU A 476 -6.56 -23.93 -7.91
CA LEU A 476 -7.73 -23.08 -7.66
C LEU A 476 -7.35 -21.59 -7.67
N LEU A 477 -6.18 -21.22 -7.16
CA LEU A 477 -5.64 -19.85 -7.28
C LEU A 477 -5.36 -19.48 -8.74
N LEU A 478 -4.84 -20.42 -9.55
CA LEU A 478 -4.59 -20.24 -10.98
C LEU A 478 -5.89 -20.10 -11.80
N SER A 479 -6.92 -20.90 -11.50
CA SER A 479 -8.17 -20.92 -12.28
C SER A 479 -9.08 -19.72 -12.01
N SER A 480 -8.75 -18.90 -11.01
CA SER A 480 -9.57 -17.75 -10.65
C SER A 480 -9.43 -16.64 -11.70
N GLY A 481 -10.49 -15.86 -11.92
CA GLY A 481 -10.45 -14.72 -12.86
C GLY A 481 -9.52 -13.57 -12.44
N ILE A 482 -8.83 -13.70 -11.30
CA ILE A 482 -7.85 -12.74 -10.78
C ILE A 482 -6.49 -13.45 -10.78
N PRO A 483 -5.42 -12.85 -11.32
CA PRO A 483 -4.12 -13.49 -11.40
C PRO A 483 -3.40 -13.47 -10.05
N PHE A 484 -3.86 -14.26 -9.07
CA PHE A 484 -3.18 -14.40 -7.77
C PHE A 484 -1.82 -15.09 -7.91
N ILE A 485 -1.76 -16.10 -8.77
CA ILE A 485 -0.57 -16.89 -9.08
C ILE A 485 -0.53 -17.11 -10.59
N LYS A 486 0.68 -17.23 -11.16
CA LYS A 486 0.93 -17.76 -12.51
C LYS A 486 1.93 -18.91 -12.44
N GLU A 487 1.83 -19.79 -13.42
CA GLU A 487 2.72 -20.92 -13.60
C GLU A 487 3.77 -20.55 -14.65
N SER A 488 5.06 -20.64 -14.30
CA SER A 488 6.17 -20.44 -15.24
C SER A 488 6.48 -21.76 -15.96
N LYS A 489 6.58 -22.85 -15.18
CA LYS A 489 6.74 -24.22 -15.64
C LYS A 489 5.77 -25.12 -14.87
N PRO A 490 5.37 -26.28 -15.41
CA PRO A 490 4.52 -27.22 -14.70
C PRO A 490 4.99 -27.47 -13.26
N GLY A 491 4.17 -27.12 -12.26
CA GLY A 491 4.46 -27.25 -10.82
C GLY A 491 5.33 -26.15 -10.20
N GLN A 492 5.71 -25.12 -10.96
CA GLN A 492 6.49 -23.96 -10.51
C GLN A 492 5.68 -22.67 -10.64
N PHE A 493 5.40 -22.04 -9.51
CA PHE A 493 4.48 -20.92 -9.38
C PHE A 493 5.19 -19.63 -8.98
N PHE A 494 4.64 -18.49 -9.40
CA PHE A 494 5.07 -17.15 -8.97
C PHE A 494 3.87 -16.20 -8.85
N VAL A 495 4.06 -15.06 -8.18
CA VAL A 495 3.02 -14.06 -7.95
C VAL A 495 3.22 -12.87 -8.89
N PRO A 496 2.29 -12.58 -9.83
CA PRO A 496 2.46 -11.49 -10.78
C PRO A 496 2.03 -10.13 -10.18
N TYR A 497 2.92 -9.46 -9.45
CA TYR A 497 2.60 -8.19 -8.79
C TYR A 497 2.18 -7.08 -9.77
N SER A 498 2.77 -7.02 -10.97
CA SER A 498 2.49 -6.00 -11.98
C SER A 498 1.04 -6.02 -12.47
N GLU A 499 0.43 -7.20 -12.55
CA GLU A 499 -0.98 -7.35 -12.96
C GLU A 499 -1.91 -7.37 -11.74
N LEU A 500 -1.48 -7.97 -10.63
CA LEU A 500 -2.32 -8.17 -9.45
C LEU A 500 -2.58 -6.88 -8.66
N ILE A 501 -1.60 -5.96 -8.56
CA ILE A 501 -1.74 -4.73 -7.78
C ILE A 501 -2.75 -3.73 -8.38
N PRO A 502 -2.77 -3.48 -9.71
CA PRO A 502 -3.84 -2.72 -10.34
C PRO A 502 -5.23 -3.32 -10.08
N THR A 503 -5.35 -4.65 -10.15
CA THR A 503 -6.60 -5.36 -9.86
C THR A 503 -7.01 -5.21 -8.39
N LEU A 504 -6.06 -5.30 -7.46
CA LEU A 504 -6.30 -5.04 -6.03
C LEU A 504 -6.87 -3.64 -5.81
N LYS A 505 -6.25 -2.60 -6.37
CA LYS A 505 -6.72 -1.20 -6.26
C LYS A 505 -8.16 -1.05 -6.75
N MET A 506 -8.46 -1.63 -7.90
CA MET A 506 -9.80 -1.61 -8.48
C MET A 506 -10.82 -2.26 -7.55
N HIS A 507 -10.53 -3.43 -6.99
CA HIS A 507 -11.45 -4.12 -6.08
C HIS A 507 -11.64 -3.41 -4.74
N VAL A 508 -10.57 -2.83 -4.19
CA VAL A 508 -10.66 -2.03 -2.96
C VAL A 508 -11.48 -0.78 -3.21
N TYR A 509 -11.26 -0.08 -4.33
CA TYR A 509 -12.07 1.07 -4.72
C TYR A 509 -13.55 0.73 -4.88
N ASP A 510 -13.84 -0.35 -5.59
CA ASP A 510 -15.20 -0.85 -5.78
C ASP A 510 -15.90 -1.17 -4.45
N SER A 511 -15.17 -1.78 -3.51
CA SER A 511 -15.68 -2.10 -2.17
C SER A 511 -15.95 -0.84 -1.37
N LEU A 512 -15.07 0.18 -1.47
CA LEU A 512 -15.29 1.48 -0.83
C LEU A 512 -16.54 2.16 -1.38
N ILE A 513 -16.71 2.21 -2.70
CA ILE A 513 -17.90 2.78 -3.34
C ILE A 513 -19.17 2.02 -2.93
N ALA A 514 -19.12 0.69 -2.89
CA ALA A 514 -20.26 -0.12 -2.45
C ALA A 514 -20.64 0.15 -0.99
N SER A 515 -19.66 0.28 -0.09
CA SER A 515 -19.90 0.54 1.34
C SER A 515 -20.36 1.98 1.65
N THR A 516 -19.94 2.96 0.85
CA THR A 516 -20.18 4.39 1.12
C THR A 516 -21.38 4.94 0.33
N LEU A 517 -21.47 4.61 -0.97
CA LEU A 517 -22.50 5.10 -1.89
C LEU A 517 -23.56 4.04 -2.21
N GLY A 518 -23.43 2.83 -1.65
CA GLY A 518 -24.38 1.73 -1.80
C GLY A 518 -24.19 0.86 -3.05
N ALA A 519 -24.92 -0.27 -3.07
CA ALA A 519 -24.82 -1.28 -4.12
C ALA A 519 -25.24 -0.79 -5.51
N SER A 520 -26.21 0.14 -5.60
CA SER A 520 -26.64 0.74 -6.87
C SER A 520 -25.51 1.51 -7.56
N SER A 521 -24.74 2.27 -6.79
CA SER A 521 -23.58 3.02 -7.28
C SER A 521 -22.48 2.10 -7.77
N HIS A 522 -22.20 1.03 -7.03
CA HIS A 522 -21.24 0.01 -7.45
C HIS A 522 -21.66 -0.70 -8.75
N ARG A 523 -22.96 -1.01 -8.92
CA ARG A 523 -23.49 -1.63 -10.15
C ARG A 523 -23.31 -0.72 -11.36
N VAL A 524 -23.69 0.55 -11.26
CA VAL A 524 -23.52 1.52 -12.36
C VAL A 524 -22.04 1.71 -12.70
N LEU A 525 -21.18 1.81 -11.69
CA LEU A 525 -19.73 1.94 -11.88
C LEU A 525 -19.15 0.74 -12.67
N ARG A 526 -19.46 -0.49 -12.26
CA ARG A 526 -19.02 -1.70 -12.97
C ARG A 526 -19.56 -1.77 -14.40
N CYS A 527 -20.85 -1.44 -14.58
CA CYS A 527 -21.46 -1.38 -15.91
C CYS A 527 -20.71 -0.44 -16.86
N ILE A 528 -20.29 0.74 -16.39
CA ILE A 528 -19.54 1.69 -17.21
C ILE A 528 -18.12 1.18 -17.47
N ARG A 529 -17.49 0.54 -16.48
CA ARG A 529 -16.14 -0.04 -16.62
C ARG A 529 -16.10 -1.13 -17.68
N ASP A 530 -17.03 -2.07 -17.61
CA ASP A 530 -17.06 -3.25 -18.49
C ASP A 530 -17.35 -2.86 -19.96
N ASN A 531 -18.15 -1.82 -20.17
CA ASN A 531 -18.48 -1.31 -21.50
C ASN A 531 -17.51 -0.22 -22.00
N GLY A 532 -16.64 0.32 -21.14
CA GLY A 532 -15.64 1.35 -21.42
C GLY A 532 -16.21 2.77 -21.65
N LEU A 533 -17.12 2.93 -22.62
CA LEU A 533 -17.71 4.21 -23.00
C LEU A 533 -19.23 4.05 -23.25
N CYS A 534 -20.05 4.65 -22.38
CA CYS A 534 -21.49 4.39 -22.34
C CYS A 534 -22.37 5.62 -22.47
N THR A 535 -23.56 5.46 -23.07
CA THR A 535 -24.67 6.41 -22.92
C THR A 535 -25.53 6.07 -21.71
N GLU A 536 -26.29 7.04 -21.20
CA GLU A 536 -27.27 6.82 -20.12
C GLU A 536 -28.29 5.71 -20.48
N LYS A 537 -28.72 5.65 -21.74
CA LYS A 537 -29.63 4.62 -22.24
C LYS A 537 -29.01 3.22 -22.13
N THR A 538 -27.75 3.07 -22.55
CA THR A 538 -27.03 1.79 -22.45
C THR A 538 -26.86 1.36 -20.99
N ILE A 539 -26.54 2.29 -20.09
CA ILE A 539 -26.41 2.03 -18.65
C ILE A 539 -27.75 1.55 -18.08
N THR A 540 -28.85 2.21 -18.43
CA THR A 540 -30.19 1.85 -17.94
C THR A 540 -30.57 0.43 -18.36
N THR A 541 -30.37 0.08 -19.64
CA THR A 541 -30.65 -1.27 -20.16
C THR A 541 -29.76 -2.34 -19.52
N THR A 542 -28.46 -2.07 -19.38
CA THR A 542 -27.48 -3.07 -18.90
C THR A 542 -27.53 -3.26 -17.39
N SER A 543 -27.79 -2.19 -16.63
CA SER A 543 -27.87 -2.22 -15.16
C SER A 543 -29.23 -2.69 -14.62
N LEU A 544 -30.24 -2.82 -15.49
CA LEU A 544 -31.63 -3.16 -15.14
C LEU A 544 -32.19 -2.24 -14.03
N MET A 545 -31.93 -0.94 -14.17
CA MET A 545 -32.37 0.09 -13.23
C MET A 545 -33.33 1.07 -13.93
N ARG A 546 -34.15 1.78 -13.15
CA ARG A 546 -34.99 2.84 -13.69
C ARG A 546 -34.13 4.03 -14.09
N GLU A 547 -34.45 4.67 -15.21
CA GLU A 547 -33.69 5.79 -15.76
C GLU A 547 -33.49 6.94 -14.75
N LYS A 548 -34.54 7.29 -13.99
CA LYS A 548 -34.46 8.32 -12.93
C LYS A 548 -33.41 7.96 -11.88
N ASP A 549 -33.37 6.70 -11.44
CA ASP A 549 -32.45 6.25 -10.39
C ASP A 549 -31.01 6.22 -10.92
N VAL A 550 -30.82 5.78 -12.17
CA VAL A 550 -29.52 5.81 -12.87
C VAL A 550 -28.99 7.24 -12.94
N ARG A 551 -29.82 8.21 -13.31
CA ARG A 551 -29.42 9.62 -13.38
C ARG A 551 -28.97 10.18 -12.03
N THR A 552 -29.69 9.85 -10.95
CA THR A 552 -29.31 10.25 -9.58
C THR A 552 -27.98 9.63 -9.15
N VAL A 553 -27.77 8.35 -9.46
CA VAL A 553 -26.52 7.63 -9.15
C VAL A 553 -25.35 8.20 -9.95
N ILE A 554 -25.51 8.42 -11.25
CA ILE A 554 -24.51 9.05 -12.11
C ILE A 554 -24.14 10.44 -11.57
N GLY A 555 -25.13 11.26 -11.21
CA GLY A 555 -24.90 12.58 -10.62
C GLY A 555 -24.07 12.52 -9.33
N THR A 556 -24.29 11.51 -8.49
CA THR A 556 -23.48 11.28 -7.29
C THR A 556 -22.06 10.84 -7.63
N LEU A 557 -21.89 9.89 -8.54
CA LEU A 557 -20.57 9.36 -8.91
C LEU A 557 -19.68 10.41 -9.60
N ILE A 558 -20.27 11.32 -10.38
CA ILE A 558 -19.55 12.46 -10.99
C ILE A 558 -18.99 13.39 -9.91
N ARG A 559 -19.74 13.66 -8.82
CA ARG A 559 -19.27 14.52 -7.72
C ARG A 559 -18.00 14.00 -7.03
N TYR A 560 -17.79 12.68 -7.03
CA TYR A 560 -16.62 12.03 -6.45
C TYR A 560 -15.50 11.78 -7.48
N ASN A 561 -15.62 12.29 -8.71
CA ASN A 561 -14.73 11.98 -9.83
C ASN A 561 -14.55 10.47 -10.08
N ALA A 562 -15.57 9.68 -9.76
CA ALA A 562 -15.58 8.24 -10.05
C ALA A 562 -15.84 7.98 -11.53
N ILE A 563 -16.59 8.88 -12.18
CA ILE A 563 -16.95 8.85 -13.60
C ILE A 563 -16.68 10.23 -14.20
N GLU A 564 -16.19 10.24 -15.43
CA GLU A 564 -16.02 11.44 -16.24
C GLU A 564 -17.08 11.52 -17.34
N ILE A 565 -17.48 12.75 -17.65
CA ILE A 565 -18.36 13.05 -18.78
C ILE A 565 -17.49 13.35 -20.01
N GLN A 566 -17.73 12.62 -21.08
CA GLN A 566 -17.18 12.85 -22.40
C GLN A 566 -18.28 13.45 -23.29
N GLU A 567 -18.17 14.73 -23.62
CA GLU A 567 -19.08 15.38 -24.58
C GLU A 567 -18.75 14.96 -26.02
N LEU A 568 -19.81 14.71 -26.81
CA LEU A 568 -19.76 14.57 -28.26
C LEU A 568 -20.58 15.70 -28.88
N PRO A 569 -19.93 16.79 -29.33
CA PRO A 569 -20.64 17.93 -29.92
C PRO A 569 -21.13 17.58 -31.32
N ARG A 570 -22.43 17.78 -31.61
CA ARG A 570 -22.98 17.67 -32.98
C ARG A 570 -22.78 18.93 -33.79
N THR A 571 -22.62 20.07 -33.13
CA THR A 571 -22.42 21.39 -33.73
C THR A 571 -21.09 21.99 -33.26
N ALA A 572 -20.48 22.84 -34.10
CA ALA A 572 -19.15 23.39 -33.86
C ALA A 572 -19.05 24.25 -32.58
N ASP A 573 -20.16 24.85 -32.16
CA ASP A 573 -20.28 25.67 -30.95
C ASP A 573 -20.29 24.85 -29.64
N ARG A 574 -20.24 23.51 -29.73
CA ARG A 574 -20.26 22.58 -28.58
C ARG A 574 -21.40 22.86 -27.59
N ALA A 575 -22.55 23.32 -28.08
CA ALA A 575 -23.70 23.58 -27.22
C ALA A 575 -24.21 22.29 -26.56
N ALA A 576 -24.35 22.30 -25.23
CA ALA A 576 -24.81 21.15 -24.45
C ALA A 576 -26.19 20.61 -24.88
N SER A 577 -27.08 21.49 -25.35
CA SER A 577 -28.41 21.10 -25.86
C SER A 577 -28.36 20.27 -27.14
N ARG A 578 -27.24 20.34 -27.89
CA ARG A 578 -26.99 19.60 -29.14
C ARG A 578 -25.82 18.62 -29.01
N ALA A 579 -25.43 18.28 -27.78
CA ALA A 579 -24.36 17.32 -27.52
C ALA A 579 -24.94 15.99 -27.01
N VAL A 580 -24.22 14.90 -27.27
CA VAL A 580 -24.45 13.62 -26.59
C VAL A 580 -23.41 13.47 -25.51
N PHE A 581 -23.82 13.12 -24.29
CA PHE A 581 -22.91 12.86 -23.19
C PHE A 581 -22.65 11.36 -23.05
N LEU A 582 -21.37 11.01 -23.05
CA LEU A 582 -20.89 9.67 -22.78
C LEU A 582 -20.21 9.64 -21.41
N PHE A 583 -20.24 8.49 -20.78
CA PHE A 583 -19.63 8.26 -19.48
C PHE A 583 -18.46 7.30 -19.64
N ARG A 584 -17.32 7.67 -19.06
CA ARG A 584 -16.10 6.86 -19.02
C ARG A 584 -15.51 6.86 -17.61
N ILE A 585 -14.72 5.83 -17.30
CA ILE A 585 -13.98 5.77 -16.05
C ILE A 585 -12.50 5.94 -16.35
N LYS A 586 -11.86 6.90 -15.68
CA LYS A 586 -10.41 7.03 -15.68
C LYS A 586 -9.88 6.68 -14.30
N GLU A 587 -9.43 5.43 -14.16
CA GLU A 587 -8.98 4.86 -12.88
C GLU A 587 -7.94 5.73 -12.17
N ARG A 588 -7.00 6.34 -12.91
CA ARG A 588 -5.98 7.23 -12.31
C ARG A 588 -6.59 8.45 -11.62
N HIS A 589 -7.62 9.07 -12.18
CA HIS A 589 -8.28 10.22 -11.56
C HIS A 589 -9.10 9.77 -10.35
N ALA A 590 -9.91 8.71 -10.51
CA ALA A 590 -10.70 8.13 -9.43
C ALA A 590 -9.84 7.72 -8.23
N PHE A 591 -8.73 7.01 -8.46
CA PHE A 591 -7.80 6.58 -7.42
C PHE A 591 -7.06 7.75 -6.77
N ASN A 592 -6.67 8.77 -7.53
CA ASN A 592 -6.01 9.95 -6.95
C ASN A 592 -6.96 10.77 -6.08
N THR A 593 -8.21 10.96 -6.50
CA THR A 593 -9.23 11.63 -5.68
C THR A 593 -9.51 10.82 -4.42
N MET A 594 -9.63 9.49 -4.52
CA MET A 594 -9.79 8.63 -3.34
C MET A 594 -8.59 8.70 -2.40
N LYS A 595 -7.37 8.65 -2.94
CA LYS A 595 -6.12 8.81 -2.18
C LYS A 595 -6.10 10.11 -1.39
N GLN A 596 -6.39 11.23 -2.05
CA GLN A 596 -6.43 12.55 -1.39
C GLN A 596 -7.50 12.62 -0.30
N ASN A 597 -8.67 12.04 -0.54
CA ASN A 597 -9.76 11.96 0.43
C ASN A 597 -9.33 11.15 1.68
N LEU A 598 -8.71 9.99 1.46
CA LEU A 598 -8.18 9.16 2.55
C LEU A 598 -7.05 9.86 3.31
N THR A 599 -6.11 10.53 2.61
CA THR A 599 -5.04 11.33 3.23
C THR A 599 -5.64 12.42 4.13
N TRP A 600 -6.63 13.18 3.63
CA TRP A 600 -7.24 14.26 4.38
C TRP A 600 -7.97 13.75 5.63
N ASN A 601 -8.72 12.66 5.51
CA ASN A 601 -9.39 12.05 6.67
C ASN A 601 -8.39 11.52 7.71
N LEU A 602 -7.24 11.01 7.26
CA LEU A 602 -6.17 10.56 8.14
C LEU A 602 -5.56 11.73 8.92
N ALA A 603 -5.25 12.83 8.22
CA ALA A 603 -4.74 14.06 8.81
C ALA A 603 -5.74 14.66 9.82
N ARG A 604 -7.02 14.75 9.44
CA ARG A 604 -8.09 15.24 10.33
C ARG A 604 -8.23 14.40 11.59
N LEU A 605 -8.09 13.08 11.48
CA LEU A 605 -8.15 12.19 12.63
C LEU A 605 -6.97 12.42 13.58
N ILE A 606 -5.76 12.65 13.05
CA ILE A 606 -4.58 12.99 13.84
C ILE A 606 -4.76 14.35 14.51
N ALA A 607 -5.17 15.39 13.76
CA ALA A 607 -5.43 16.72 14.31
C ALA A 607 -6.49 16.70 15.42
N LYS A 608 -7.56 15.90 15.26
CA LYS A 608 -8.60 15.74 16.29
C LYS A 608 -8.07 15.03 17.54
N LEU A 609 -7.16 14.07 17.38
CA LEU A 609 -6.52 13.40 18.51
C LEU A 609 -5.58 14.34 19.26
N GLU A 610 -4.83 15.17 18.52
CA GLU A 610 -3.93 16.16 19.12
C GLU A 610 -4.72 17.25 19.87
N ALA A 611 -5.77 17.79 19.25
CA ALA A 611 -6.67 18.76 19.90
C ALA A 611 -7.29 18.18 21.18
N LEU A 612 -7.70 16.92 21.16
CA LEU A 612 -8.22 16.24 22.35
C LEU A 612 -7.17 16.13 23.47
N LYS A 613 -5.90 15.93 23.13
CA LYS A 613 -4.79 15.92 24.11
C LYS A 613 -4.51 17.32 24.64
N GLU A 614 -4.54 18.33 23.77
CA GLU A 614 -4.30 19.73 24.13
C GLU A 614 -5.40 20.28 25.06
N GLU A 615 -6.66 20.04 24.73
CA GLU A 615 -7.82 20.39 25.57
C GLU A 615 -7.75 19.78 26.97
N ASN A 616 -7.17 18.58 27.10
CA ASN A 616 -7.05 17.83 28.35
C ASN A 616 -5.62 17.84 28.91
N ALA A 617 -4.73 18.72 28.45
CA ALA A 617 -3.31 18.68 28.78
C ALA A 617 -3.04 18.83 30.29
N THR A 618 -3.85 19.63 30.99
CA THR A 618 -3.75 19.82 32.45
C THR A 618 -4.04 18.54 33.22
N LEU A 619 -5.11 17.83 32.83
CA LEU A 619 -5.49 16.54 33.40
C LEU A 619 -4.44 15.46 33.09
N LEU A 620 -3.98 15.39 31.84
CA LEU A 620 -2.95 14.43 31.43
C LEU A 620 -1.63 14.67 32.16
N LYS A 621 -1.24 15.93 32.37
CA LYS A 621 -0.05 16.28 33.17
C LYS A 621 -0.19 15.89 34.64
N LYS A 622 -1.39 16.01 35.20
CA LYS A 622 -1.69 15.56 36.58
C LYS A 622 -1.62 14.04 36.70
N ALA A 623 -2.19 13.31 35.73
CA ALA A 623 -2.18 11.84 35.71
C ALA A 623 -0.78 11.25 35.46
N ASN A 624 0.03 11.88 34.61
CA ASN A 624 1.40 11.43 34.31
C ASN A 624 2.44 11.78 35.39
N ARG A 625 2.05 12.38 36.52
CA ARG A 625 2.98 12.66 37.63
C ARG A 625 3.34 11.36 38.34
N ASP A 626 4.62 11.09 38.60
CA ASP A 626 5.11 9.79 39.08
C ASP A 626 4.48 9.32 40.40
N ASP A 627 4.06 10.25 41.26
CA ASP A 627 3.36 9.97 42.52
C ASP A 627 1.87 9.62 42.33
N VAL A 628 1.26 10.07 41.23
CA VAL A 628 -0.14 9.83 40.84
C VAL A 628 -0.28 8.59 39.96
N LYS A 629 0.71 8.32 39.12
CA LYS A 629 0.73 7.17 38.19
C LYS A 629 0.59 5.85 38.97
N GLY A 630 -0.44 5.07 38.65
CA GLY A 630 -0.77 3.83 39.36
C GLY A 630 -1.60 3.99 40.63
N ARG A 631 -1.78 5.21 41.14
CA ARG A 631 -2.67 5.59 42.24
C ARG A 631 -3.76 6.59 41.82
N GLU A 632 -4.18 6.48 40.56
CA GLU A 632 -5.16 7.37 39.95
C GLU A 632 -6.51 7.35 40.68
N LEU A 633 -6.94 6.19 41.18
CA LEU A 633 -8.21 6.03 41.90
C LEU A 633 -8.22 6.71 43.28
N GLU A 634 -7.05 6.90 43.89
CA GLU A 634 -6.92 7.48 45.23
C GLU A 634 -6.64 8.99 45.20
N LEU A 635 -5.90 9.45 44.17
CA LEU A 635 -5.35 10.80 44.11
C LEU A 635 -6.09 11.75 43.14
N LEU A 636 -6.92 11.21 42.24
CA LEU A 636 -7.77 12.01 41.34
C LEU A 636 -9.21 12.06 41.85
N LEU A 637 -9.91 13.15 41.51
CA LEU A 637 -11.33 13.24 41.79
C LEU A 637 -12.12 12.27 40.89
N ALA A 638 -13.27 11.79 41.36
CA ALA A 638 -14.13 10.89 40.58
C ALA A 638 -14.54 11.48 39.21
N SER A 639 -14.71 12.81 39.12
CA SER A 639 -14.96 13.51 37.85
C SER A 639 -13.76 13.45 36.89
N GLU A 640 -12.55 13.67 37.41
CA GLU A 640 -11.29 13.61 36.66
C GLU A 640 -11.00 12.19 36.17
N ILE A 641 -11.29 11.17 36.98
CA ILE A 641 -11.15 9.75 36.61
C ILE A 641 -12.09 9.41 35.44
N ASN A 642 -13.35 9.83 35.51
CA ASN A 642 -14.32 9.61 34.45
C ASN A 642 -13.90 10.32 33.15
N GLN A 643 -13.39 11.55 33.25
CA GLN A 643 -12.86 12.30 32.11
C GLN A 643 -11.61 11.62 31.52
N LEU A 644 -10.69 11.16 32.36
CA LEU A 644 -9.48 10.45 31.94
C LEU A 644 -9.83 9.16 31.19
N LYS A 645 -10.81 8.39 31.71
CA LYS A 645 -11.33 7.20 31.03
C LYS A 645 -11.93 7.53 29.67
N LEU A 646 -12.76 8.57 29.59
CA LEU A 646 -13.35 9.02 28.32
C LEU A 646 -12.27 9.46 27.31
N VAL A 647 -11.24 10.18 27.77
CA VAL A 647 -10.10 10.61 26.95
C VAL A 647 -9.35 9.40 26.41
N ASN A 648 -9.01 8.43 27.27
CA ASN A 648 -8.30 7.22 26.87
C ASN A 648 -9.13 6.36 25.89
N ASP A 649 -10.43 6.16 26.15
CA ASP A 649 -11.32 5.43 25.24
C ASP A 649 -11.42 6.11 23.86
N ARG A 650 -11.48 7.45 23.82
CA ARG A 650 -11.50 8.21 22.57
C ARG A 650 -10.16 8.18 21.86
N GLU A 651 -9.05 8.27 22.58
CA GLU A 651 -7.70 8.12 22.03
C GLU A 651 -7.53 6.74 21.40
N MET A 652 -7.84 5.67 22.13
CA MET A 652 -7.73 4.31 21.63
C MET A 652 -8.61 4.06 20.40
N ASN A 653 -9.87 4.52 20.43
CA ASN A 653 -10.76 4.41 19.29
C ASN A 653 -10.23 5.21 18.08
N GLY A 654 -9.66 6.40 18.31
CA GLY A 654 -8.99 7.17 17.27
C GLY A 654 -7.80 6.44 16.66
N LEU A 655 -6.95 5.81 17.47
CA LEU A 655 -5.82 5.00 16.99
C LEU A 655 -6.27 3.78 16.18
N VAL A 656 -7.33 3.09 16.60
CA VAL A 656 -7.92 1.96 15.84
C VAL A 656 -8.47 2.43 14.50
N ARG A 657 -9.21 3.55 14.48
CA ARG A 657 -9.72 4.13 13.22
C ARG A 657 -8.57 4.55 12.30
N ARG A 658 -7.50 5.12 12.86
CA ARG A 658 -6.28 5.50 12.13
C ARG A 658 -5.68 4.29 11.43
N HIS A 659 -5.48 3.19 12.15
CA HIS A 659 -4.91 1.97 11.59
C HIS A 659 -5.79 1.36 10.48
N ARG A 660 -7.12 1.32 10.67
CA ARG A 660 -8.05 0.83 9.64
C ARG A 660 -8.00 1.71 8.38
N LEU A 661 -8.02 3.03 8.55
CA LEU A 661 -7.94 3.96 7.42
C LEU A 661 -6.59 3.87 6.71
N LEU A 662 -5.51 3.68 7.45
CA LEU A 662 -4.16 3.52 6.94
C LEU A 662 -4.05 2.30 6.00
N SER A 663 -4.70 1.19 6.36
CA SER A 663 -4.76 -0.02 5.53
C SER A 663 -5.47 0.18 4.17
N LEU A 664 -6.34 1.18 4.07
CA LEU A 664 -6.99 1.57 2.81
C LEU A 664 -6.13 2.56 2.02
N TRP A 665 -5.51 3.51 2.73
CA TRP A 665 -4.67 4.55 2.14
C TRP A 665 -3.42 3.97 1.46
N GLU A 666 -2.76 2.98 2.08
CA GLU A 666 -1.57 2.34 1.53
C GLU A 666 -1.80 1.71 0.14
N VAL A 667 -3.00 1.19 -0.11
CA VAL A 667 -3.37 0.58 -1.40
C VAL A 667 -3.34 1.59 -2.54
N PHE A 668 -3.69 2.86 -2.30
CA PHE A 668 -3.73 3.88 -3.35
C PHE A 668 -2.47 4.74 -3.42
N LYS A 669 -1.76 4.91 -2.30
CA LYS A 669 -0.56 5.75 -2.22
C LYS A 669 0.73 4.98 -2.47
N LEU A 670 0.86 3.76 -1.92
CA LEU A 670 2.14 3.04 -1.81
C LEU A 670 2.21 1.85 -2.74
N PHE A 671 1.10 1.14 -2.92
CA PHE A 671 0.96 0.11 -3.95
C PHE A 671 0.46 0.78 -5.22
#